data_AF-A0AA37L3C4-F1
#
_entry.id   AF-A0AA37L3C4-F1
#
_cell.length_a   1.000
_cell.length_b   1.000
_cell.length_c   1.000
_cell.angle_alpha   90.00
_cell.angle_beta   90.00
_cell.angle_gamma   90.00
#
_symmetry.space_group_name_H-M   'P 1'
#
loop_
_entity.id
_entity.type
_entity.pdbx_description
1 polymer ?
#
loop_
_entity_poly.entity_id
_entity_poly.type
_entity_poly.pdbx_seq_one_letter_code
_entity_poly.pdbx_strand_id
1 'polypeptide(L)'
;MRTVQTDALSIDLPDRFTVARQIGQFIKAAYPVGDDEVSLGIMIVRHKAPFEADAGDPWAAFRAECLTRRGQATLLAEKALTIDGRPAVQMILHGNGYAYLFARAQLDEKLSLDIAGDCPVGTEAEHFPLLEAALRSLRVTGDPAAALAAHERWMQQMFGDDEDEDEDEDATESDDAHPAPATAMAEPFRLPDDGEDVFRIDDLAFAFPRKTMPSIGSGSNIGDELTIDLQAQARKADAAARPHLVDDHKVYFRFSMKGVYVAGVPTGRIRFENDREPAHQAYLWSGGLRHDLKLWGELVLEQGWVGFSGYLQADGAGHRYPVRIARKLTLGALEWENYRFTSLDELSSAPADVPRHLHLSNLPGPTLPDALFAYPALRSLSLYYDEDADAAHGVRELPEALASLAQLEELNIVRAGALARLPAALGTLRALRRLHVTGTAIEALPPELLSLPLEHCVLDNNALAQLPDSRFPATLKALSLARNQLQTVPASIAALPALRSLNLTGNPLTALPAGLERIEQLDLELPKKHTLLDYRYKGANGQGTIAFDEDAFFVRSDPLLMQRLAHALDSDARWARYRDGMQALAWRAVALATDAPDDYGTRGNTRFGGLPDLPPGMAYPRHTDADGTTRPMLFLAQLDCAQLAPLQRYLPRSGVLYFFISDQEDLVPRVFHYDGPSAALRSAAELSGDAMQFEDEDVSMPYRANAASWISVPHFYSDDAYCQGAAEGLGELEEAYELVESLRGRLEAQSAVQPLHGVNSHVFKQHDTPLTEAANRLRGRPEDFMVLLRVASDPKPGFCFWDAGEVYFVIHKSDLAKQDFSNVHCGLESS
;
A
#
# COMPACT_ATOMS: atom_id res chain seq x y z
N MET A 1 -15.20 -11.39 8.66
CA MET A 1 -14.83 -9.96 8.88
C MET A 1 -13.39 -9.77 8.47
N ARG A 2 -13.06 -8.70 7.76
CA ARG A 2 -11.68 -8.40 7.33
C ARG A 2 -11.02 -7.46 8.33
N THR A 3 -9.98 -7.92 9.00
CA THR A 3 -9.19 -7.06 9.89
C THR A 3 -8.21 -6.23 9.06
N VAL A 4 -8.24 -4.91 9.26
CA VAL A 4 -7.25 -3.99 8.70
C VAL A 4 -6.44 -3.42 9.85
N GLN A 5 -5.12 -3.53 9.73
CA GLN A 5 -4.18 -3.04 10.72
C GLN A 5 -3.29 -1.93 10.16
N THR A 6 -2.94 -1.00 11.02
CA THR A 6 -1.85 -0.03 10.84
C THR A 6 -0.89 -0.18 12.02
N ASP A 7 0.24 0.53 12.02
CA ASP A 7 1.17 0.48 13.16
C ASP A 7 0.54 0.94 14.51
N ALA A 8 -0.67 1.51 14.52
CA ALA A 8 -1.36 1.93 15.74
C ALA A 8 -2.85 1.56 15.85
N LEU A 9 -3.51 1.12 14.78
CA LEU A 9 -4.93 0.79 14.77
C LEU A 9 -5.16 -0.64 14.27
N SER A 10 -6.20 -1.28 14.78
CA SER A 10 -6.76 -2.49 14.20
C SER A 10 -8.28 -2.35 14.16
N ILE A 11 -8.90 -2.66 13.03
CA ILE A 11 -10.37 -2.68 12.90
C ILE A 11 -10.83 -3.92 12.17
N ASP A 12 -11.91 -4.53 12.66
CA ASP A 12 -12.60 -5.62 11.94
C ASP A 12 -13.74 -5.03 11.12
N LEU A 13 -13.58 -5.04 9.80
CA LEU A 13 -14.60 -4.60 8.86
C LEU A 13 -15.58 -5.75 8.58
N PRO A 14 -16.90 -5.49 8.57
CA PRO A 14 -17.88 -6.45 8.08
C PRO A 14 -17.59 -6.90 6.64
N ASP A 15 -17.92 -8.14 6.29
CA ASP A 15 -17.57 -8.78 5.00
C ASP A 15 -18.14 -8.08 3.76
N ARG A 16 -19.07 -7.17 3.98
CA ARG A 16 -19.63 -6.36 2.90
C ARG A 16 -18.62 -5.41 2.28
N PHE A 17 -17.58 -4.99 3.03
CA PHE A 17 -16.50 -4.12 2.54
C PHE A 17 -15.58 -4.85 1.56
N THR A 18 -15.77 -4.61 0.26
CA THR A 18 -15.02 -5.24 -0.84
C THR A 18 -13.68 -4.57 -1.11
N VAL A 19 -13.58 -3.28 -0.77
CA VAL A 19 -12.33 -2.53 -0.76
C VAL A 19 -11.95 -2.28 0.69
N ALA A 20 -10.73 -2.63 1.05
CA ALA A 20 -10.12 -2.22 2.32
C ALA A 20 -8.62 -2.05 2.10
N ARG A 21 -8.11 -0.85 2.34
CA ARG A 21 -6.72 -0.48 2.11
C ARG A 21 -6.17 0.23 3.32
N GLN A 22 -4.94 -0.14 3.66
CA GLN A 22 -4.07 0.66 4.50
C GLN A 22 -3.26 1.58 3.61
N ILE A 23 -3.30 2.89 3.90
CA ILE A 23 -2.42 3.89 3.30
C ILE A 23 -1.63 4.48 4.47
N GLY A 24 -0.54 3.80 4.83
CA GLY A 24 0.23 4.10 6.03
C GLY A 24 -0.58 4.02 7.33
N GLN A 25 -1.00 5.13 7.94
CA GLN A 25 -1.87 5.11 9.15
C GLN A 25 -3.35 5.38 8.86
N PHE A 26 -3.70 5.58 7.59
CA PHE A 26 -5.08 5.73 7.16
C PHE A 26 -5.68 4.37 6.79
N ILE A 27 -6.90 4.11 7.24
CA ILE A 27 -7.70 2.95 6.80
C ILE A 27 -8.85 3.50 5.97
N LYS A 28 -8.96 3.08 4.71
CA LYS A 28 -10.11 3.35 3.84
C LYS A 28 -10.75 2.04 3.43
N ALA A 29 -12.05 1.94 3.61
CA ALA A 29 -12.85 0.80 3.23
C ALA A 29 -14.11 1.25 2.48
N ALA A 30 -14.52 0.50 1.47
CA ALA A 30 -15.76 0.78 0.74
C ALA A 30 -16.41 -0.50 0.19
N TYR A 31 -17.69 -0.40 -0.18
CA TYR A 31 -18.36 -1.38 -1.02
C TYR A 31 -19.47 -0.77 -1.89
N PRO A 32 -19.70 -1.33 -3.09
CA PRO A 32 -20.68 -0.78 -4.02
C PRO A 32 -22.12 -1.06 -3.56
N VAL A 33 -23.01 -0.09 -3.81
CA VAL A 33 -24.46 -0.17 -3.63
C VAL A 33 -25.13 0.45 -4.86
N GLY A 34 -25.38 -0.36 -5.89
CA GLY A 34 -25.90 0.14 -7.17
C GLY A 34 -24.82 0.87 -7.95
N ASP A 35 -25.10 2.13 -8.36
CA ASP A 35 -24.13 3.03 -9.00
C ASP A 35 -23.36 3.88 -7.97
N ASP A 36 -23.69 3.79 -6.68
CA ASP A 36 -23.05 4.47 -5.55
C ASP A 36 -22.16 3.51 -4.73
N GLU A 37 -21.50 4.03 -3.69
CA GLU A 37 -20.77 3.22 -2.70
C GLU A 37 -21.12 3.59 -1.25
N VAL A 38 -20.83 2.67 -0.34
CA VAL A 38 -20.78 2.91 1.11
C VAL A 38 -19.32 2.95 1.50
N SER A 39 -18.89 4.02 2.17
CA SER A 39 -17.49 4.23 2.52
C SER A 39 -17.28 4.32 4.04
N LEU A 40 -16.06 4.00 4.48
CA LEU A 40 -15.57 4.11 5.85
C LEU A 40 -14.08 4.48 5.82
N GLY A 41 -13.75 5.67 6.32
CA GLY A 41 -12.41 6.18 6.54
C GLY A 41 -12.09 6.32 8.03
N ILE A 42 -10.87 5.94 8.42
CA ILE A 42 -10.38 6.02 9.80
C ILE A 42 -8.95 6.56 9.80
N MET A 43 -8.69 7.51 10.68
CA MET A 43 -7.39 8.16 10.79
C MET A 43 -7.08 8.62 12.21
N ILE A 44 -5.79 8.62 12.55
CA ILE A 44 -5.29 9.25 13.76
C ILE A 44 -5.02 10.72 13.44
N VAL A 45 -5.63 11.63 14.20
CA VAL A 45 -5.51 13.07 13.98
C VAL A 45 -4.78 13.73 15.13
N ARG A 46 -3.77 14.53 14.80
CA ARG A 46 -3.04 15.35 15.76
C ARG A 46 -3.64 16.76 15.88
N HIS A 47 -4.22 17.03 17.05
CA HIS A 47 -4.81 18.32 17.39
C HIS A 47 -3.76 19.32 17.87
N LYS A 48 -3.91 20.58 17.41
CA LYS A 48 -3.05 21.69 17.81
C LYS A 48 -3.24 22.09 19.29
N ALA A 49 -4.41 21.82 19.87
CA ALA A 49 -4.75 22.10 21.27
C ALA A 49 -5.35 20.86 21.98
N PRO A 50 -5.25 20.75 23.31
CA PRO A 50 -5.82 19.62 24.02
C PRO A 50 -7.35 19.65 24.12
N PHE A 51 -7.98 18.46 24.19
CA PHE A 51 -9.45 18.31 24.27
C PHE A 51 -10.11 19.05 25.45
N GLU A 52 -9.40 19.27 26.55
CA GLU A 52 -9.94 19.95 27.76
C GLU A 52 -9.96 21.49 27.68
N ALA A 53 -9.59 22.10 26.55
CA ALA A 53 -9.46 23.55 26.43
C ALA A 53 -10.81 24.31 26.32
N ASP A 54 -11.91 23.63 26.00
CA ASP A 54 -13.24 24.25 25.81
C ASP A 54 -14.29 23.75 26.80
N ALA A 55 -14.59 24.58 27.80
CA ALA A 55 -15.84 24.61 28.56
C ALA A 55 -16.36 23.30 29.20
N GLY A 56 -15.51 22.28 29.39
CA GLY A 56 -15.88 21.01 30.04
C GLY A 56 -16.61 20.01 29.14
N ASP A 57 -16.67 20.26 27.83
CA ASP A 57 -17.19 19.30 26.84
C ASP A 57 -16.16 19.09 25.70
N PRO A 58 -15.39 17.98 25.73
CA PRO A 58 -14.31 17.72 24.78
C PRO A 58 -14.79 17.49 23.33
N TRP A 59 -16.11 17.38 23.11
CA TRP A 59 -16.70 17.06 21.81
C TRP A 59 -17.32 18.25 21.09
N ALA A 60 -17.38 19.43 21.73
CA ALA A 60 -18.06 20.59 21.17
C ALA A 60 -17.54 21.00 19.78
N ALA A 61 -16.22 21.00 19.60
CA ALA A 61 -15.57 21.30 18.32
C ALA A 61 -15.90 20.24 17.25
N PHE A 62 -15.85 18.96 17.61
CA PHE A 62 -16.22 17.87 16.70
C PHE A 62 -17.67 17.97 16.23
N ARG A 63 -18.60 18.36 17.11
CA ARG A 63 -20.01 18.53 16.71
C ARG A 63 -20.22 19.65 15.71
N ALA A 64 -19.53 20.78 15.90
CA ALA A 64 -19.57 21.90 14.97
C ALA A 64 -18.93 21.53 13.62
N GLU A 65 -17.82 20.79 13.65
CA GLU A 65 -17.14 20.27 12.46
C GLU A 65 -18.06 19.35 11.64
N CYS A 66 -18.73 18.39 12.27
CA CYS A 66 -19.63 17.46 11.57
C CYS A 66 -20.80 18.16 10.84
N LEU A 67 -21.32 19.25 11.39
CA LEU A 67 -22.42 20.02 10.80
C LEU A 67 -22.01 20.86 9.57
N THR A 68 -20.71 21.06 9.39
CA THR A 68 -20.12 21.87 8.30
C THR A 68 -19.32 21.03 7.31
N ARG A 69 -18.86 19.84 7.72
CA ARG A 69 -18.22 18.84 6.86
C ARG A 69 -19.19 18.41 5.75
N ARG A 70 -18.75 18.48 4.48
CA ARG A 70 -19.52 18.07 3.29
C ARG A 70 -20.78 18.92 3.04
N GLY A 71 -20.80 20.21 3.40
CA GLY A 71 -21.92 21.15 3.13
C GLY A 71 -22.98 21.21 4.24
N GLN A 72 -24.14 21.84 4.00
CA GLN A 72 -25.21 21.96 5.02
C GLN A 72 -25.87 20.60 5.31
N ALA A 73 -25.37 19.89 6.31
CA ALA A 73 -25.92 18.61 6.76
C ALA A 73 -26.88 18.79 7.95
N THR A 74 -27.99 18.06 7.96
CA THR A 74 -28.98 18.07 9.05
C THR A 74 -28.65 16.96 10.04
N LEU A 75 -28.41 17.31 11.31
CA LEU A 75 -28.23 16.33 12.39
C LEU A 75 -29.51 15.53 12.63
N LEU A 76 -29.38 14.21 12.64
CA LEU A 76 -30.48 13.29 12.95
C LEU A 76 -30.34 12.63 14.31
N ALA A 77 -29.13 12.24 14.68
CA ALA A 77 -28.86 11.62 15.96
C ALA A 77 -27.44 11.90 16.44
N GLU A 78 -27.31 12.04 17.76
CA GLU A 78 -26.04 12.03 18.46
C GLU A 78 -26.06 10.87 19.46
N LYS A 79 -24.98 10.09 19.49
CA LYS A 79 -24.83 8.95 20.38
C LYS A 79 -23.50 9.05 21.12
N ALA A 80 -23.53 8.86 22.44
CA ALA A 80 -22.32 8.55 23.19
C ALA A 80 -22.00 7.07 23.01
N LEU A 81 -20.75 6.74 22.71
CA LEU A 81 -20.27 5.37 22.63
C LEU A 81 -18.89 5.25 23.26
N THR A 82 -18.36 4.02 23.24
CA THR A 82 -16.99 3.74 23.64
C THR A 82 -16.29 3.01 22.51
N ILE A 83 -15.07 3.42 22.21
CA ILE A 83 -14.19 2.79 21.24
C ILE A 83 -12.93 2.39 22.00
N ASP A 84 -12.64 1.09 22.04
CA ASP A 84 -11.52 0.53 22.80
C ASP A 84 -11.46 1.01 24.27
N GLY A 85 -12.63 1.05 24.93
CA GLY A 85 -12.75 1.52 26.32
C GLY A 85 -12.63 3.04 26.52
N ARG A 86 -12.41 3.81 25.46
CA ARG A 86 -12.28 5.28 25.51
C ARG A 86 -13.63 5.94 25.21
N PRO A 87 -13.96 7.08 25.87
CA PRO A 87 -15.17 7.83 25.55
C PRO A 87 -15.09 8.34 24.11
N ALA A 88 -16.20 8.21 23.39
CA ALA A 88 -16.36 8.66 22.02
C ALA A 88 -17.76 9.23 21.79
N VAL A 89 -17.88 10.08 20.78
CA VAL A 89 -19.16 10.61 20.30
C VAL A 89 -19.34 10.23 18.84
N GLN A 90 -20.55 9.84 18.48
CA GLN A 90 -20.96 9.57 17.10
C GLN A 90 -22.09 10.52 16.73
N MET A 91 -22.01 11.05 15.52
CA MET A 91 -23.01 11.89 14.90
C MET A 91 -23.50 11.28 13.61
N ILE A 92 -24.81 11.35 13.41
CA ILE A 92 -25.48 10.90 12.20
C ILE A 92 -26.14 12.11 11.54
N LEU A 93 -25.82 12.38 10.28
CA LEU A 93 -26.29 13.55 9.55
C LEU A 93 -26.73 13.21 8.13
N HIS A 94 -27.64 14.00 7.56
CA HIS A 94 -28.01 13.90 6.13
C HIS A 94 -27.63 15.19 5.38
N GLY A 95 -26.98 15.07 4.23
CA GLY A 95 -26.61 16.20 3.38
C GLY A 95 -26.18 15.74 1.98
N ASN A 96 -26.41 16.56 0.96
CA ASN A 96 -25.95 16.33 -0.42
C ASN A 96 -26.29 14.94 -1.01
N GLY A 97 -27.42 14.34 -0.65
CA GLY A 97 -27.83 13.02 -1.17
C GLY A 97 -27.28 11.81 -0.41
N TYR A 98 -26.43 12.02 0.60
CA TYR A 98 -25.85 10.97 1.44
C TYR A 98 -26.22 11.12 2.92
N ALA A 99 -26.17 9.98 3.62
CA ALA A 99 -26.26 9.89 5.06
C ALA A 99 -24.88 9.59 5.63
N TYR A 100 -24.41 10.46 6.51
CA TYR A 100 -23.07 10.41 7.10
C TYR A 100 -23.12 9.90 8.54
N LEU A 101 -22.09 9.14 8.89
CA LEU A 101 -21.77 8.70 10.23
C LEU A 101 -20.35 9.17 10.55
N PHE A 102 -20.24 10.18 11.42
CA PHE A 102 -18.94 10.60 11.95
C PHE A 102 -18.79 10.13 13.39
N ALA A 103 -17.60 9.70 13.78
CA ALA A 103 -17.29 9.43 15.17
C ALA A 103 -15.88 9.91 15.54
N ARG A 104 -15.70 10.33 16.80
CA ARG A 104 -14.40 10.73 17.33
C ARG A 104 -14.17 10.11 18.71
N ALA A 105 -13.00 9.52 18.91
CA ALA A 105 -12.54 8.99 20.20
C ALA A 105 -11.23 9.66 20.62
N GLN A 106 -11.06 9.92 21.91
CA GLN A 106 -9.85 10.54 22.43
C GLN A 106 -8.76 9.50 22.69
N LEU A 107 -7.59 9.66 22.04
CA LEU A 107 -6.44 8.77 22.21
C LEU A 107 -5.48 9.27 23.29
N ASP A 108 -5.20 10.57 23.32
CA ASP A 108 -4.45 11.23 24.40
C ASP A 108 -4.87 12.70 24.56
N GLU A 109 -4.02 13.53 25.18
CA GLU A 109 -4.31 14.96 25.32
C GLU A 109 -4.47 15.69 23.99
N LYS A 110 -3.81 15.26 22.90
CA LYS A 110 -3.77 15.92 21.58
C LYS A 110 -4.03 15.00 20.39
N LEU A 111 -4.31 13.73 20.57
CA LEU A 111 -4.60 12.78 19.51
C LEU A 111 -6.06 12.33 19.61
N SER A 112 -6.78 12.35 18.49
CA SER A 112 -8.02 11.59 18.34
C SER A 112 -7.88 10.50 17.31
N LEU A 113 -8.82 9.58 17.40
CA LEU A 113 -9.25 8.71 16.33
C LEU A 113 -10.48 9.32 15.68
N ASP A 114 -10.37 9.68 14.42
CA ASP A 114 -11.45 10.24 13.62
C ASP A 114 -11.97 9.19 12.65
N ILE A 115 -13.29 9.05 12.60
CA ILE A 115 -13.97 8.10 11.73
C ILE A 115 -15.03 8.86 10.92
N ALA A 116 -15.05 8.60 9.63
CA ALA A 116 -16.06 9.07 8.69
C ALA A 116 -16.59 7.89 7.91
N GLY A 117 -17.90 7.71 7.86
CA GLY A 117 -18.52 6.80 6.92
C GLY A 117 -19.77 7.43 6.31
N ASP A 118 -20.16 6.94 5.15
CA ASP A 118 -21.30 7.46 4.41
C ASP A 118 -22.00 6.35 3.61
N CYS A 119 -23.28 6.56 3.37
CA CYS A 119 -24.08 5.72 2.49
C CYS A 119 -25.16 6.55 1.77
N PRO A 120 -25.74 6.06 0.66
CA PRO A 120 -26.85 6.74 -0.01
C PRO A 120 -28.06 6.95 0.91
N VAL A 121 -28.72 8.10 0.80
CA VAL A 121 -29.93 8.39 1.61
C VAL A 121 -31.02 7.35 1.35
N GLY A 122 -31.65 6.87 2.42
CA GLY A 122 -32.70 5.86 2.39
C GLY A 122 -32.20 4.41 2.61
N THR A 123 -30.89 4.20 2.73
CA THR A 123 -30.26 2.89 2.98
C THR A 123 -29.64 2.77 4.38
N GLU A 124 -29.84 3.77 5.24
CA GLU A 124 -29.16 3.91 6.54
C GLU A 124 -29.48 2.75 7.47
N ALA A 125 -30.73 2.28 7.46
CA ALA A 125 -31.18 1.16 8.27
C ALA A 125 -30.45 -0.15 7.94
N GLU A 126 -29.90 -0.27 6.73
CA GLU A 126 -29.15 -1.42 6.27
C GLU A 126 -27.64 -1.27 6.53
N HIS A 127 -27.08 -0.08 6.32
CA HIS A 127 -25.62 0.11 6.29
C HIS A 127 -25.03 0.68 7.58
N PHE A 128 -25.75 1.52 8.32
CA PHE A 128 -25.23 2.05 9.59
C PHE A 128 -25.00 0.99 10.66
N PRO A 129 -25.79 -0.10 10.77
CA PRO A 129 -25.45 -1.20 11.67
C PRO A 129 -24.08 -1.84 11.35
N LEU A 130 -23.68 -1.88 10.07
CA LEU A 130 -22.39 -2.41 9.64
C LEU A 130 -21.25 -1.44 9.98
N LEU A 131 -21.43 -0.14 9.70
CA LEU A 131 -20.48 0.90 10.09
C LEU A 131 -20.30 0.96 11.62
N GLU A 132 -21.39 0.87 12.39
CA GLU A 132 -21.34 0.82 13.86
C GLU A 132 -20.69 -0.46 14.39
N ALA A 133 -20.84 -1.59 13.69
CA ALA A 133 -20.15 -2.83 14.05
C ALA A 133 -18.64 -2.69 13.85
N ALA A 134 -18.20 -2.11 12.74
CA ALA A 134 -16.80 -1.80 12.46
C ALA A 134 -16.23 -0.83 13.51
N LEU A 135 -16.96 0.22 13.87
CA LEU A 135 -16.54 1.17 14.92
C LEU A 135 -16.32 0.51 16.28
N ARG A 136 -17.11 -0.51 16.63
CA ARG A 136 -16.98 -1.22 17.90
C ARG A 136 -15.84 -2.24 17.91
N SER A 137 -15.39 -2.70 16.74
CA SER A 137 -14.23 -3.60 16.63
C SER A 137 -12.90 -2.84 16.62
N LEU A 138 -12.92 -1.53 16.38
CA LEU A 138 -11.73 -0.69 16.38
C LEU A 138 -10.97 -0.76 17.73
N ARG A 139 -9.66 -1.02 17.65
CA ARG A 139 -8.69 -1.14 18.75
C ARG A 139 -7.46 -0.29 18.49
N VAL A 140 -6.84 0.22 19.54
CA VAL A 140 -5.55 0.91 19.49
C VAL A 140 -4.46 -0.09 19.88
N THR A 141 -3.77 -0.64 18.89
CA THR A 141 -2.86 -1.79 19.04
C THR A 141 -1.39 -1.41 19.20
N GLY A 142 -1.00 -0.19 18.82
CA GLY A 142 0.36 0.32 18.92
C GLY A 142 0.44 1.69 19.60
N ASP A 143 1.55 2.41 19.44
CA ASP A 143 1.71 3.79 19.91
C ASP A 143 1.20 4.77 18.82
N PRO A 144 0.02 5.40 18.99
CA PRO A 144 -0.56 6.29 17.98
C PRO A 144 0.34 7.48 17.67
N ALA A 145 1.11 7.97 18.65
CA ALA A 145 1.98 9.11 18.46
C ALA A 145 3.20 8.75 17.61
N ALA A 146 3.81 7.59 17.88
CA ALA A 146 4.97 7.09 17.15
C ALA A 146 4.61 6.64 15.72
N ALA A 147 3.49 5.93 15.58
CA ALA A 147 2.96 5.47 14.30
C ALA A 147 2.61 6.64 13.38
N LEU A 148 1.89 7.64 13.89
CA LEU A 148 1.59 8.86 13.15
C LEU A 148 2.89 9.59 12.75
N ALA A 149 3.87 9.70 13.65
CA ALA A 149 5.14 10.36 13.33
C ALA A 149 6.02 9.60 12.31
N ALA A 150 5.92 8.26 12.25
CA ALA A 150 6.61 7.44 11.26
C ALA A 150 5.92 7.53 9.90
N HIS A 151 4.59 7.59 9.90
CA HIS A 151 3.79 7.76 8.71
C HIS A 151 3.89 9.16 8.12
N GLU A 152 3.82 10.20 8.95
CA GLU A 152 4.17 11.57 8.59
C GLU A 152 5.52 11.51 7.87
N ARG A 153 6.61 11.00 8.48
CA ARG A 153 7.95 10.82 7.87
C ARG A 153 7.97 10.04 6.54
N TRP A 154 7.16 9.00 6.41
CA TRP A 154 7.07 8.19 5.19
C TRP A 154 6.37 8.93 4.05
N MET A 155 5.27 9.65 4.36
CA MET A 155 4.57 10.53 3.40
C MET A 155 5.52 11.60 2.85
N GLN A 156 6.36 12.18 3.70
CA GLN A 156 7.34 13.22 3.30
C GLN A 156 8.42 12.67 2.40
N GLN A 157 8.82 11.42 2.63
CA GLN A 157 9.86 10.76 1.84
C GLN A 157 9.33 10.28 0.48
N MET A 158 8.06 9.86 0.39
CA MET A 158 7.45 9.45 -0.88
C MET A 158 6.87 10.60 -1.69
N PHE A 159 6.30 11.61 -1.04
CA PHE A 159 5.47 12.62 -1.69
C PHE A 159 5.99 14.06 -1.56
N GLY A 160 6.92 14.35 -0.63
CA GLY A 160 7.44 15.72 -0.42
C GLY A 160 6.32 16.68 -0.03
N ASP A 161 6.16 16.93 1.27
CA ASP A 161 4.92 17.38 1.89
C ASP A 161 4.28 18.62 1.26
N ASP A 162 3.14 18.40 0.64
CA ASP A 162 1.93 19.17 0.91
C ASP A 162 1.05 18.33 1.85
N GLU A 163 1.01 18.68 3.14
CA GLU A 163 -0.19 18.48 3.96
C GLU A 163 -0.84 19.86 4.12
N ASP A 164 -1.93 20.11 3.40
CA ASP A 164 -3.25 20.01 4.02
C ASP A 164 -4.25 19.53 2.96
N GLU A 165 -5.15 18.67 3.42
CA GLU A 165 -6.26 18.02 2.74
C GLU A 165 -7.18 18.99 1.98
N ASP A 166 -7.65 18.56 0.80
CA ASP A 166 -9.08 18.48 0.47
C ASP A 166 -9.23 17.56 -0.76
N GLU A 167 -9.79 16.36 -0.54
CA GLU A 167 -10.50 15.61 -1.58
C GLU A 167 -11.72 16.46 -1.99
N ASP A 168 -11.87 16.77 -3.28
CA ASP A 168 -13.14 16.54 -3.98
C ASP A 168 -12.99 16.57 -5.52
N GLU A 169 -13.39 15.42 -6.08
CA GLU A 169 -14.19 15.19 -7.28
C GLU A 169 -13.63 15.31 -8.71
N ASP A 170 -13.84 14.20 -9.44
CA ASP A 170 -13.94 14.07 -10.89
C ASP A 170 -14.79 15.20 -11.50
N ALA A 171 -14.12 16.17 -12.12
CA ALA A 171 -14.74 17.00 -13.15
C ALA A 171 -14.56 16.31 -14.50
N THR A 172 -15.61 15.61 -14.94
CA THR A 172 -15.78 15.34 -16.36
C THR A 172 -15.88 16.67 -17.11
N GLU A 173 -15.05 16.80 -18.15
CA GLU A 173 -15.07 17.93 -19.07
C GLU A 173 -16.48 18.14 -19.64
N SER A 174 -17.05 19.32 -19.43
CA SER A 174 -17.94 19.94 -20.40
C SER A 174 -17.40 21.32 -20.76
N ASP A 175 -16.80 21.35 -21.93
CA ASP A 175 -16.30 22.50 -22.66
C ASP A 175 -17.47 23.46 -22.96
N ASP A 176 -17.58 24.55 -22.18
CA ASP A 176 -18.45 25.69 -22.54
C ASP A 176 -17.71 27.01 -22.27
N ALA A 177 -17.15 27.54 -23.35
CA ALA A 177 -16.56 28.86 -23.43
C ALA A 177 -17.61 29.94 -23.09
N HIS A 178 -17.50 30.52 -21.89
CA HIS A 178 -18.17 31.76 -21.52
C HIS A 178 -17.15 32.86 -21.17
N PRO A 179 -17.36 34.10 -21.64
CA PRO A 179 -16.33 35.12 -21.60
C PRO A 179 -16.11 35.65 -20.18
N ALA A 180 -14.83 35.86 -19.83
CA ALA A 180 -14.39 36.42 -18.57
C ALA A 180 -15.15 37.71 -18.21
N PRO A 181 -15.89 37.76 -17.08
CA PRO A 181 -16.37 39.03 -16.56
C PRO A 181 -15.19 39.75 -15.91
N ALA A 182 -14.95 40.99 -16.33
CA ALA A 182 -13.96 41.87 -15.72
C ALA A 182 -14.24 42.03 -14.21
N THR A 183 -13.44 41.36 -13.38
CA THR A 183 -13.50 41.45 -11.93
C THR A 183 -12.89 42.78 -11.50
N ALA A 184 -13.74 43.72 -11.09
CA ALA A 184 -13.27 44.90 -10.35
C ALA A 184 -12.62 44.42 -9.05
N MET A 185 -11.28 44.45 -9.00
CA MET A 185 -10.51 44.24 -7.78
C MET A 185 -10.98 45.21 -6.70
N ALA A 186 -11.14 44.73 -5.46
CA ALA A 186 -10.97 45.59 -4.29
C ALA A 186 -9.58 46.26 -4.41
N GLU A 187 -9.46 47.52 -4.00
CA GLU A 187 -8.28 48.37 -4.27
C GLU A 187 -6.92 47.64 -4.28
N PRO A 188 -6.02 47.91 -5.24
CA PRO A 188 -4.73 47.24 -5.31
C PRO A 188 -3.94 47.43 -4.02
N PHE A 189 -3.16 46.42 -3.64
CA PHE A 189 -2.36 46.47 -2.42
C PHE A 189 -1.49 47.74 -2.40
N ARG A 190 -1.57 48.46 -1.28
CA ARG A 190 -0.70 49.60 -0.96
C ARG A 190 -0.13 49.39 0.43
N LEU A 191 1.17 49.61 0.54
CA LEU A 191 1.88 49.66 1.81
C LEU A 191 1.17 50.65 2.76
N PRO A 192 0.98 50.29 4.04
CA PRO A 192 0.40 51.21 5.02
C PRO A 192 1.23 52.49 5.16
N ASP A 193 0.60 53.66 5.02
CA ASP A 193 1.28 54.97 5.07
C ASP A 193 1.87 55.28 6.46
N ASP A 194 1.29 54.68 7.50
CA ASP A 194 1.75 54.76 8.89
C ASP A 194 2.83 53.71 9.24
N GLY A 195 3.07 52.76 8.34
CA GLY A 195 4.01 51.65 8.54
C GLY A 195 3.53 50.60 9.55
N GLU A 196 2.27 50.65 9.95
CA GLU A 196 1.68 49.72 10.92
C GLU A 196 1.07 48.50 10.24
N ASP A 197 0.99 47.39 10.97
CA ASP A 197 0.38 46.16 10.46
C ASP A 197 -1.15 46.32 10.35
N VAL A 198 -1.73 45.78 9.27
CA VAL A 198 -3.17 45.84 8.99
C VAL A 198 -3.70 44.43 8.74
N PHE A 199 -4.82 44.09 9.38
CA PHE A 199 -5.61 42.94 8.99
C PHE A 199 -7.09 43.27 9.18
N ARG A 200 -7.82 43.31 8.07
CA ARG A 200 -9.26 43.51 8.06
C ARG A 200 -9.97 42.56 7.11
N ILE A 201 -11.12 42.06 7.55
CA ILE A 201 -12.12 41.40 6.70
C ILE A 201 -13.40 42.21 6.86
N ASP A 202 -13.81 42.90 5.81
CA ASP A 202 -14.88 43.87 5.81
C ASP A 202 -14.73 44.92 6.94
N ASP A 203 -15.70 45.00 7.85
CA ASP A 203 -15.66 45.91 9.01
C ASP A 203 -14.93 45.33 10.23
N LEU A 204 -14.54 44.05 10.19
CA LEU A 204 -13.87 43.34 11.29
C LEU A 204 -12.36 43.53 11.23
N ALA A 205 -11.78 44.05 12.31
CA ALA A 205 -10.35 44.25 12.47
C ALA A 205 -9.70 43.14 13.31
N PHE A 206 -8.53 42.69 12.88
CA PHE A 206 -7.73 41.67 13.55
C PHE A 206 -6.38 42.26 13.98
N ALA A 207 -5.90 41.78 15.12
CA ALA A 207 -4.56 42.06 15.62
C ALA A 207 -3.69 40.81 15.47
N PHE A 208 -2.43 40.98 15.09
CA PHE A 208 -1.45 39.89 15.06
C PHE A 208 -0.86 39.68 16.46
N PRO A 209 -1.14 38.56 17.14
CA PRO A 209 -0.68 38.34 18.51
C PRO A 209 0.81 38.01 18.59
N ARG A 210 1.45 37.63 17.48
CA ARG A 210 2.85 37.19 17.39
C ARG A 210 3.52 37.79 16.16
N LYS A 211 4.86 37.82 16.18
CA LYS A 211 5.64 38.11 14.98
C LYS A 211 5.50 36.95 13.99
N THR A 212 5.30 37.28 12.73
CA THR A 212 5.41 36.34 11.61
C THR A 212 6.89 36.15 11.29
N MET A 213 7.34 34.89 11.34
CA MET A 213 8.67 34.49 10.89
C MET A 213 8.49 33.63 9.64
N PRO A 214 8.90 34.13 8.46
CA PRO A 214 8.98 33.28 7.28
C PRO A 214 10.01 32.16 7.50
N SER A 215 9.79 31.00 6.90
CA SER A 215 10.68 29.85 7.00
C SER A 215 10.86 29.17 5.64
N ILE A 216 12.02 28.53 5.48
CA ILE A 216 12.33 27.62 4.38
C ILE A 216 12.80 26.34 5.08
N GLY A 217 12.12 25.22 4.84
CA GLY A 217 12.38 23.98 5.55
C GLY A 217 13.73 23.37 5.21
N SER A 218 14.39 22.73 6.18
CA SER A 218 15.49 21.78 5.91
C SER A 218 14.95 20.35 6.01
N GLY A 219 14.58 19.74 4.87
CA GLY A 219 13.97 18.41 4.82
C GLY A 219 12.55 18.43 4.25
N SER A 220 12.08 17.29 3.75
CA SER A 220 10.97 17.08 2.81
C SER A 220 9.56 17.43 3.31
N ASN A 221 9.46 18.32 4.30
CA ASN A 221 8.29 18.44 5.16
C ASN A 221 7.79 19.85 5.44
N ILE A 222 8.69 20.80 5.28
CA ILE A 222 8.31 22.10 4.73
C ILE A 222 9.05 22.07 3.42
N GLY A 223 8.32 22.14 2.31
CA GLY A 223 8.90 22.07 0.98
C GLY A 223 10.15 22.94 0.86
N ASP A 224 10.91 22.72 -0.19
CA ASP A 224 11.95 23.63 -0.65
C ASP A 224 11.36 24.96 -1.15
N GLU A 225 10.33 25.48 -0.47
CA GLU A 225 9.53 26.64 -0.74
C GLU A 225 9.66 27.64 0.41
N LEU A 226 9.22 28.87 0.16
CA LEU A 226 9.07 29.86 1.22
C LEU A 226 7.69 29.74 1.83
N THR A 227 7.62 29.45 3.13
CA THR A 227 6.35 29.41 3.87
C THR A 227 6.20 30.65 4.76
N ILE A 228 5.00 31.25 4.73
CA ILE A 228 4.61 32.40 5.55
C ILE A 228 3.31 32.10 6.29
N ASP A 229 3.41 31.92 7.60
CA ASP A 229 2.27 31.70 8.50
C ASP A 229 1.81 33.01 9.14
N LEU A 230 0.61 33.46 8.77
CA LEU A 230 -0.08 34.60 9.35
C LEU A 230 -1.18 34.11 10.29
N GLN A 231 -1.09 34.48 11.56
CA GLN A 231 -2.16 34.25 12.54
C GLN A 231 -2.63 35.59 13.09
N ALA A 232 -3.93 35.82 13.13
CA ALA A 232 -4.50 37.04 13.66
C ALA A 232 -5.76 36.77 14.46
N GLN A 233 -6.10 37.69 15.36
CA GLN A 233 -7.24 37.57 16.27
C GLN A 233 -8.07 38.84 16.30
N ALA A 234 -9.38 38.70 16.17
CA ALA A 234 -10.34 39.77 16.40
C ALA A 234 -10.76 39.82 17.87
N ARG A 235 -11.43 40.91 18.28
CA ARG A 235 -12.11 40.94 19.58
C ARG A 235 -13.25 39.93 19.56
N LYS A 236 -13.33 39.06 20.59
CA LYS A 236 -14.37 38.02 20.69
C LYS A 236 -15.79 38.53 20.46
N ALA A 237 -16.14 39.69 21.02
CA ALA A 237 -17.45 40.31 20.84
C ALA A 237 -17.70 40.76 19.39
N ASP A 238 -16.66 41.26 18.71
CA ASP A 238 -16.76 41.68 17.31
C ASP A 238 -16.87 40.45 16.38
N ALA A 239 -16.10 39.40 16.63
CA ALA A 239 -16.17 38.14 15.87
C ALA A 239 -17.52 37.43 16.05
N ALA A 240 -18.02 37.33 17.28
CA ALA A 240 -19.32 36.74 17.58
C ALA A 240 -20.50 37.47 16.90
N ALA A 241 -20.31 38.74 16.52
CA ALA A 241 -21.29 39.51 15.75
C ALA A 241 -21.23 39.25 14.23
N ARG A 242 -20.17 38.60 13.70
CA ARG A 242 -20.03 38.22 12.29
C ARG A 242 -19.80 36.71 12.11
N PRO A 243 -20.73 35.84 12.55
CA PRO A 243 -20.61 34.38 12.36
C PRO A 243 -20.70 33.95 10.89
N HIS A 244 -21.06 34.88 10.00
CA HIS A 244 -21.08 34.65 8.54
C HIS A 244 -19.69 34.85 7.89
N LEU A 245 -18.70 35.33 8.65
CA LEU A 245 -17.33 35.60 8.18
C LEU A 245 -16.30 34.69 8.83
N VAL A 246 -16.39 34.53 10.15
CA VAL A 246 -15.40 33.81 10.96
C VAL A 246 -16.08 32.79 11.86
N ASP A 247 -15.51 31.60 11.94
CA ASP A 247 -15.97 30.51 12.80
C ASP A 247 -15.40 30.64 14.22
N ASP A 248 -14.24 31.28 14.36
CA ASP A 248 -13.61 31.63 15.63
C ASP A 248 -13.10 33.09 15.63
N HIS A 249 -12.81 33.66 16.79
CA HIS A 249 -12.14 34.97 16.92
C HIS A 249 -10.67 34.95 16.46
N LYS A 250 -10.15 33.81 15.99
CA LYS A 250 -8.80 33.64 15.45
C LYS A 250 -8.89 33.14 14.01
N VAL A 251 -8.08 33.72 13.15
CA VAL A 251 -7.93 33.32 11.74
C VAL A 251 -6.46 33.06 11.44
N TYR A 252 -6.20 32.16 10.50
CA TYR A 252 -4.86 31.96 9.98
C TYR A 252 -4.86 31.88 8.45
N PHE A 253 -3.75 32.31 7.86
CA PHE A 253 -3.42 32.20 6.45
C PHE A 253 -1.99 31.69 6.36
N ARG A 254 -1.77 30.56 5.70
CA ARG A 254 -0.46 30.00 5.38
C ARG A 254 -0.28 30.11 3.87
N PHE A 255 0.78 30.80 3.46
CA PHE A 255 1.18 30.87 2.07
C PHE A 255 2.47 30.06 1.89
N SER A 256 2.48 29.10 0.95
CA SER A 256 3.71 28.49 0.45
C SER A 256 3.96 28.96 -0.97
N MET A 257 5.21 29.23 -1.34
CA MET A 257 5.52 29.84 -2.64
C MET A 257 6.93 29.56 -3.15
N LYS A 258 7.00 29.44 -4.47
CA LYS A 258 8.21 29.32 -5.29
C LYS A 258 8.36 30.54 -6.20
N GLY A 259 9.53 30.78 -6.78
CA GLY A 259 9.71 31.87 -7.74
C GLY A 259 9.78 33.27 -7.13
N VAL A 260 10.07 33.40 -5.83
CA VAL A 260 9.99 34.68 -5.10
C VAL A 260 11.34 35.20 -4.60
N TYR A 261 12.44 34.54 -4.95
CA TYR A 261 13.78 34.99 -4.55
C TYR A 261 14.23 36.21 -5.35
N VAL A 262 14.52 37.33 -4.67
CA VAL A 262 15.24 38.47 -5.26
C VAL A 262 16.30 38.98 -4.29
N ALA A 263 17.58 38.67 -4.57
CA ALA A 263 18.74 39.12 -3.78
C ALA A 263 18.60 38.86 -2.27
N GLY A 264 18.04 37.70 -1.89
CA GLY A 264 17.84 37.30 -0.50
C GLY A 264 16.58 37.86 0.17
N VAL A 265 15.75 38.58 -0.59
CA VAL A 265 14.48 39.16 -0.12
C VAL A 265 13.31 38.53 -0.88
N PRO A 266 12.30 37.98 -0.18
CA PRO A 266 11.07 37.52 -0.82
C PRO A 266 10.36 38.66 -1.56
N THR A 267 10.16 38.51 -2.86
CA THR A 267 9.57 39.53 -3.73
C THR A 267 8.73 38.86 -4.83
N GLY A 268 7.49 39.30 -5.02
CA GLY A 268 6.59 38.68 -5.98
C GLY A 268 5.15 39.18 -5.85
N ARG A 269 4.35 38.93 -6.89
CA ARG A 269 2.92 39.20 -6.92
C ARG A 269 2.20 37.97 -7.43
N ILE A 270 1.28 37.45 -6.64
CA ILE A 270 0.65 36.15 -6.88
C ILE A 270 -0.86 36.34 -6.79
N ARG A 271 -1.60 35.86 -7.79
CA ARG A 271 -3.05 36.01 -7.85
C ARG A 271 -3.73 34.71 -7.44
N PHE A 272 -4.70 34.84 -6.56
CA PHE A 272 -5.55 33.75 -6.12
C PHE A 272 -6.95 33.95 -6.69
N GLU A 273 -7.48 32.90 -7.28
CA GLU A 273 -8.86 32.79 -7.73
C GLU A 273 -9.47 31.54 -7.10
N ASN A 274 -10.47 31.73 -6.25
CA ASN A 274 -11.13 30.64 -5.55
C ASN A 274 -10.14 29.76 -4.76
N ASP A 275 -9.31 30.40 -3.94
CA ASP A 275 -8.18 29.82 -3.19
C ASP A 275 -7.06 29.18 -4.03
N ARG A 276 -7.21 29.13 -5.36
CA ARG A 276 -6.24 28.50 -6.27
C ARG A 276 -5.37 29.53 -6.97
N GLU A 277 -4.08 29.22 -7.06
CA GLU A 277 -3.16 29.89 -7.97
C GLU A 277 -3.04 29.02 -9.23
N PRO A 278 -3.46 29.51 -10.41
CA PRO A 278 -3.56 28.67 -11.61
C PRO A 278 -2.22 28.09 -12.11
N ALA A 279 -1.08 28.67 -11.74
CA ALA A 279 0.24 28.23 -12.19
C ALA A 279 0.96 27.32 -11.18
N HIS A 280 0.31 26.92 -10.08
CA HIS A 280 0.88 26.09 -9.00
C HIS A 280 2.21 26.63 -8.43
N GLN A 281 2.42 27.95 -8.49
CA GLN A 281 3.60 28.64 -7.94
C GLN A 281 3.43 29.01 -6.47
N ALA A 282 2.20 29.03 -5.99
CA ALA A 282 1.89 29.23 -4.59
C ALA A 282 0.63 28.48 -4.16
N TYR A 283 0.63 28.09 -2.90
CA TYR A 283 -0.48 27.44 -2.22
C TYR A 283 -0.93 28.31 -1.06
N LEU A 284 -2.24 28.33 -0.84
CA LEU A 284 -2.87 29.07 0.24
C LEU A 284 -3.70 28.09 1.07
N TRP A 285 -3.41 28.05 2.36
CA TRP A 285 -4.28 27.43 3.35
C TRP A 285 -4.80 28.49 4.29
N SER A 286 -6.09 28.45 4.58
CA SER A 286 -6.71 29.40 5.50
C SER A 286 -7.62 28.66 6.48
N GLY A 287 -7.81 29.22 7.67
CA GLY A 287 -8.75 28.65 8.63
C GLY A 287 -9.15 29.61 9.72
N GLY A 288 -10.20 29.26 10.46
CA GLY A 288 -10.94 30.17 11.33
C GLY A 288 -11.91 31.08 10.56
N LEU A 289 -11.98 30.94 9.24
CA LEU A 289 -13.00 31.49 8.36
C LEU A 289 -14.12 30.46 8.17
N ARG A 290 -15.32 30.93 7.84
CA ARG A 290 -16.43 30.05 7.46
C ARG A 290 -16.04 29.21 6.22
N HIS A 291 -16.22 27.89 6.31
CA HIS A 291 -15.75 26.89 5.32
C HIS A 291 -16.17 27.12 3.85
N ASP A 292 -17.32 27.76 3.61
CA ASP A 292 -17.84 28.05 2.27
C ASP A 292 -17.24 29.34 1.65
N LEU A 293 -16.45 30.10 2.41
CA LEU A 293 -15.81 31.32 1.94
C LEU A 293 -14.49 30.99 1.27
N LYS A 294 -14.40 31.36 0.00
CA LYS A 294 -13.20 31.21 -0.82
C LYS A 294 -12.55 32.57 -1.04
N LEU A 295 -11.24 32.60 -1.26
CA LEU A 295 -10.46 33.83 -1.39
C LEU A 295 -10.17 34.17 -2.86
N TRP A 296 -10.41 35.43 -3.22
CA TRP A 296 -9.97 36.03 -4.48
C TRP A 296 -9.14 37.27 -4.22
N GLY A 297 -7.98 37.41 -4.85
CA GLY A 297 -7.18 38.62 -4.70
C GLY A 297 -5.73 38.46 -5.13
N GLU A 298 -4.92 39.43 -4.72
CA GLU A 298 -3.48 39.46 -5.00
C GLU A 298 -2.70 39.46 -3.69
N LEU A 299 -1.82 38.47 -3.55
CA LEU A 299 -0.75 38.43 -2.57
C LEU A 299 0.44 39.21 -3.13
N VAL A 300 1.00 40.11 -2.33
CA VAL A 300 2.13 40.96 -2.70
C VAL A 300 3.23 40.81 -1.66
N LEU A 301 4.40 40.38 -2.12
CA LEU A 301 5.65 40.47 -1.39
C LEU A 301 6.46 41.64 -1.93
N GLU A 302 6.63 42.66 -1.11
CA GLU A 302 7.38 43.86 -1.51
C GLU A 302 8.06 44.49 -0.30
N GLN A 303 9.35 44.83 -0.44
CA GLN A 303 10.12 45.54 0.59
C GLN A 303 10.05 44.87 1.98
N GLY A 304 10.01 43.53 2.02
CA GLY A 304 9.89 42.75 3.26
C GLY A 304 8.52 42.83 3.94
N TRP A 305 7.48 43.24 3.21
CA TRP A 305 6.09 43.11 3.61
C TRP A 305 5.45 41.91 2.91
N VAL A 306 4.52 41.26 3.62
CA VAL A 306 3.51 40.40 3.00
C VAL A 306 2.17 41.14 3.04
N GLY A 307 1.59 41.30 1.88
CA GLY A 307 0.34 42.00 1.66
C GLY A 307 -0.67 41.12 0.97
N PHE A 308 -1.94 41.24 1.30
CA PHE A 308 -3.03 40.64 0.54
C PHE A 308 -4.12 41.69 0.33
N SER A 309 -4.65 41.78 -0.89
CA SER A 309 -5.78 42.64 -1.21
C SER A 309 -6.75 41.91 -2.13
N GLY A 310 -7.99 41.77 -1.68
CA GLY A 310 -8.96 40.89 -2.33
C GLY A 310 -10.31 40.90 -1.63
N TYR A 311 -11.03 39.80 -1.75
CA TYR A 311 -12.28 39.56 -1.06
C TYR A 311 -12.50 38.07 -0.80
N LEU A 312 -13.32 37.77 0.22
CA LEU A 312 -13.93 36.46 0.43
C LEU A 312 -15.32 36.45 -0.19
N GLN A 313 -15.72 35.34 -0.77
CA GLN A 313 -17.06 35.14 -1.32
C GLN A 313 -17.46 33.66 -1.18
N ALA A 314 -18.75 33.40 -1.00
CA ALA A 314 -19.28 32.04 -0.98
C ALA A 314 -19.82 31.62 -2.34
N ASP A 315 -19.82 30.32 -2.61
CA ASP A 315 -20.36 29.77 -3.86
C ASP A 315 -21.85 30.13 -4.02
N GLY A 316 -22.19 30.70 -5.18
CA GLY A 316 -23.56 31.16 -5.49
C GLY A 316 -24.01 32.44 -4.77
N ALA A 317 -23.20 33.03 -3.87
CA ALA A 317 -23.54 34.27 -3.18
C ALA A 317 -23.09 35.52 -3.96
N GLY A 318 -23.91 36.57 -4.01
CA GLY A 318 -23.56 37.84 -4.68
C GLY A 318 -22.77 38.84 -3.82
N HIS A 319 -22.59 38.56 -2.53
CA HIS A 319 -21.92 39.47 -1.60
C HIS A 319 -20.44 39.11 -1.45
N ARG A 320 -19.58 40.14 -1.49
CA ARG A 320 -18.12 40.02 -1.40
C ARG A 320 -17.64 40.75 -0.16
N TYR A 321 -16.84 40.08 0.66
CA TYR A 321 -16.28 40.63 1.88
C TYR A 321 -14.84 41.07 1.64
N PRO A 322 -14.52 42.37 1.59
CA PRO A 322 -13.18 42.84 1.26
C PRO A 322 -12.15 42.34 2.28
N VAL A 323 -11.02 41.81 1.81
CA VAL A 323 -9.91 41.39 2.65
C VAL A 323 -8.71 42.29 2.40
N ARG A 324 -8.12 42.80 3.49
CA ARG A 324 -6.87 43.56 3.44
C ARG A 324 -5.94 43.09 4.55
N ILE A 325 -4.79 42.57 4.13
CA ILE A 325 -3.71 42.14 5.02
C ILE A 325 -2.45 42.91 4.63
N ALA A 326 -1.72 43.43 5.61
CA ALA A 326 -0.40 44.00 5.47
C ALA A 326 0.39 43.68 6.74
N ARG A 327 1.46 42.90 6.60
CA ARG A 327 2.30 42.48 7.72
C ARG A 327 3.77 42.66 7.38
N LYS A 328 4.53 43.34 8.23
CA LYS A 328 5.98 43.41 8.07
C LYS A 328 6.60 42.08 8.46
N LEU A 329 7.36 41.47 7.54
CA LEU A 329 8.06 40.21 7.80
C LEU A 329 9.32 40.47 8.63
N THR A 330 9.57 39.59 9.60
CA THR A 330 10.89 39.52 10.25
C THR A 330 11.78 38.62 9.41
N LEU A 331 12.49 39.21 8.44
CA LEU A 331 13.42 38.51 7.55
C LEU A 331 14.70 38.11 8.31
N GLY A 332 14.63 37.21 9.28
CA GLY A 332 15.83 36.58 9.85
C GLY A 332 16.70 35.96 8.74
N ALA A 333 17.86 35.38 9.09
CA ALA A 333 18.66 34.66 8.10
C ALA A 333 17.87 33.44 7.57
N LEU A 334 17.06 33.67 6.53
CA LEU A 334 16.33 32.64 5.81
C LEU A 334 17.36 31.69 5.21
N GLU A 335 17.14 30.40 5.40
CA GLU A 335 18.02 29.34 4.92
C GLU A 335 17.77 29.09 3.43
N TRP A 336 18.10 30.09 2.61
CA TRP A 336 17.93 30.04 1.15
C TRP A 336 18.68 28.89 0.47
N GLU A 337 19.63 28.25 1.17
CA GLU A 337 20.26 27.03 0.69
C GLU A 337 19.32 25.83 0.63
N ASN A 338 18.23 25.83 1.39
CA ASN A 338 17.21 24.78 1.32
C ASN A 338 16.10 25.10 0.29
N TYR A 339 16.13 26.28 -0.32
CA TYR A 339 15.11 26.74 -1.27
C TYR A 339 15.30 26.13 -2.67
N ARG A 340 14.19 25.76 -3.31
CA ARG A 340 14.07 25.35 -4.71
C ARG A 340 13.84 26.58 -5.55
N PHE A 341 14.90 26.97 -6.23
CA PHE A 341 14.86 27.94 -7.29
C PHE A 341 14.08 27.35 -8.47
N THR A 342 13.16 28.12 -9.05
CA THR A 342 12.31 27.66 -10.16
C THR A 342 12.56 28.34 -11.49
N SER A 343 13.44 29.35 -11.51
CA SER A 343 13.78 30.09 -12.72
C SER A 343 15.24 30.56 -12.76
N LEU A 344 15.72 30.85 -13.97
CA LEU A 344 17.04 31.45 -14.18
C LEU A 344 17.10 32.91 -13.70
N ASP A 345 15.95 33.60 -13.67
CA ASP A 345 15.84 34.97 -13.22
C ASP A 345 16.11 35.07 -11.72
N GLU A 346 15.58 34.13 -10.92
CA GLU A 346 15.90 34.05 -9.48
C GLU A 346 17.40 33.84 -9.26
N LEU A 347 18.00 32.92 -10.03
CA LEU A 347 19.44 32.67 -9.97
C LEU A 347 20.24 33.95 -10.24
N SER A 348 19.86 34.74 -11.25
CA SER A 348 20.60 35.95 -11.64
C SER A 348 20.82 36.97 -10.51
N SER A 349 19.96 36.93 -9.48
CA SER A 349 20.03 37.79 -8.30
C SER A 349 20.72 37.12 -7.10
N ALA A 350 21.00 35.82 -7.17
CA ALA A 350 21.53 35.00 -6.08
C ALA A 350 23.07 34.95 -6.08
N PRO A 351 23.72 34.99 -4.90
CA PRO A 351 25.13 34.64 -4.77
C PRO A 351 25.38 33.19 -5.22
N ALA A 352 26.51 32.93 -5.88
CA ALA A 352 26.82 31.63 -6.49
C ALA A 352 26.87 30.44 -5.51
N ASP A 353 27.02 30.71 -4.22
CA ASP A 353 27.10 29.72 -3.13
C ASP A 353 25.76 29.44 -2.43
N VAL A 354 24.70 30.17 -2.77
CA VAL A 354 23.38 30.02 -2.13
C VAL A 354 22.53 28.94 -2.78
N PRO A 355 22.26 28.93 -4.11
CA PRO A 355 21.39 27.93 -4.72
C PRO A 355 21.95 26.50 -4.58
N ARG A 356 21.17 25.61 -3.96
CA ARG A 356 21.45 24.16 -3.88
C ARG A 356 20.48 23.32 -4.68
N HIS A 357 19.24 23.78 -4.83
CA HIS A 357 18.17 23.05 -5.48
C HIS A 357 17.57 23.91 -6.59
N LEU A 358 17.57 23.38 -7.82
CA LEU A 358 17.05 24.08 -8.98
C LEU A 358 16.11 23.17 -9.75
N HIS A 359 14.89 23.65 -9.98
CA HIS A 359 13.86 22.97 -10.74
C HIS A 359 13.45 23.86 -11.92
N LEU A 360 13.61 23.39 -13.15
CA LEU A 360 13.29 24.17 -14.34
C LEU A 360 12.27 23.39 -15.18
N SER A 361 11.14 24.05 -15.47
CA SER A 361 10.07 23.47 -16.29
C SER A 361 10.04 24.09 -17.66
N ASN A 362 9.82 23.28 -18.69
CA ASN A 362 9.65 23.69 -20.09
C ASN A 362 10.74 24.64 -20.59
N LEU A 363 12.01 24.37 -20.23
CA LEU A 363 13.12 25.22 -20.66
C LEU A 363 13.15 25.33 -22.19
N PRO A 364 13.16 26.57 -22.71
CA PRO A 364 13.20 26.78 -24.14
C PRO A 364 14.61 26.54 -24.70
N GLY A 365 14.66 25.95 -25.88
CA GLY A 365 15.89 25.87 -26.67
C GLY A 365 16.61 24.53 -26.58
N PRO A 366 17.60 24.30 -27.47
CA PRO A 366 18.16 22.98 -27.70
C PRO A 366 19.19 22.53 -26.64
N THR A 367 19.70 23.45 -25.81
CA THR A 367 20.74 23.16 -24.80
C THR A 367 20.44 23.90 -23.50
N LEU A 368 21.06 23.43 -22.41
CA LEU A 368 21.02 24.15 -21.13
C LEU A 368 21.73 25.50 -21.21
N PRO A 369 21.18 26.57 -20.59
CA PRO A 369 21.79 27.90 -20.58
C PRO A 369 23.09 27.97 -19.75
N ASP A 370 24.12 28.66 -20.27
CA ASP A 370 25.42 28.79 -19.60
C ASP A 370 25.35 29.42 -18.20
N ALA A 371 24.34 30.27 -17.96
CA ALA A 371 24.10 30.91 -16.67
C ALA A 371 23.94 29.88 -15.52
N LEU A 372 23.41 28.68 -15.83
CA LEU A 372 23.28 27.58 -14.88
C LEU A 372 24.63 27.18 -14.24
N PHE A 373 25.69 27.19 -15.03
CA PHE A 373 27.01 26.67 -14.61
C PHE A 373 27.79 27.66 -13.74
N ALA A 374 27.23 28.85 -13.49
CA ALA A 374 27.79 29.81 -12.54
C ALA A 374 27.52 29.44 -11.06
N TYR A 375 26.72 28.38 -10.80
CA TYR A 375 26.30 27.95 -9.47
C TYR A 375 26.87 26.56 -9.11
N PRO A 376 28.18 26.44 -8.82
CA PRO A 376 28.84 25.15 -8.53
C PRO A 376 28.40 24.52 -7.21
N ALA A 377 27.63 25.27 -6.41
CA ALA A 377 27.04 24.88 -5.15
C ALA A 377 25.83 23.96 -5.27
N LEU A 378 25.26 23.82 -6.47
CA LEU A 378 24.08 23.00 -6.74
C LEU A 378 24.28 21.54 -6.32
N ARG A 379 23.30 21.02 -5.59
CA ARG A 379 23.20 19.62 -5.15
C ARG A 379 22.09 18.87 -5.88
N SER A 380 21.00 19.54 -6.28
CA SER A 380 19.93 18.95 -7.08
C SER A 380 19.59 19.84 -8.28
N LEU A 381 19.49 19.19 -9.45
CA LEU A 381 19.03 19.80 -10.70
C LEU A 381 17.90 18.95 -11.27
N SER A 382 16.72 19.55 -11.43
CA SER A 382 15.54 18.91 -12.03
C SER A 382 15.10 19.67 -13.27
N LEU A 383 14.90 18.94 -14.37
CA LEU A 383 14.37 19.45 -15.62
C LEU A 383 13.07 18.70 -15.93
N TYR A 384 11.97 19.42 -16.07
CA TYR A 384 10.65 18.86 -16.30
C TYR A 384 10.00 19.45 -17.56
N TYR A 385 9.23 18.64 -18.29
CA TYR A 385 8.53 19.05 -19.50
C TYR A 385 7.10 18.50 -19.48
N ASP A 386 6.11 19.32 -19.83
CA ASP A 386 4.68 18.95 -19.85
C ASP A 386 4.29 18.03 -21.02
N GLU A 387 3.15 17.33 -20.96
CA GLU A 387 2.68 16.37 -21.99
C GLU A 387 2.46 17.03 -23.34
N ASP A 388 1.95 18.26 -23.29
CA ASP A 388 1.67 19.08 -24.45
C ASP A 388 2.87 19.95 -24.88
N ALA A 389 4.01 19.85 -24.19
CA ALA A 389 5.20 20.62 -24.55
C ALA A 389 5.69 20.20 -25.94
N ASP A 390 5.79 21.16 -26.87
CA ASP A 390 6.25 20.90 -28.22
C ASP A 390 7.68 20.33 -28.18
N ALA A 391 7.81 19.05 -28.55
CA ALA A 391 9.09 18.34 -28.61
C ALA A 391 10.12 19.07 -29.50
N ALA A 392 9.70 19.94 -30.41
CA ALA A 392 10.60 20.78 -31.20
C ALA A 392 11.34 21.84 -30.36
N HIS A 393 10.83 22.22 -29.18
CA HIS A 393 11.31 23.37 -28.40
C HIS A 393 12.03 23.01 -27.09
N GLY A 394 12.08 21.72 -26.71
CA GLY A 394 12.79 21.25 -25.52
C GLY A 394 14.29 21.00 -25.72
N VAL A 395 14.97 20.70 -24.60
CA VAL A 395 16.41 20.39 -24.58
C VAL A 395 16.70 19.13 -25.41
N ARG A 396 17.70 19.24 -26.29
CA ARG A 396 18.18 18.18 -27.19
C ARG A 396 19.53 17.64 -26.78
N GLU A 397 20.35 18.48 -26.14
CA GLU A 397 21.68 18.14 -25.69
C GLU A 397 21.98 18.72 -24.30
N LEU A 398 22.74 17.96 -23.50
CA LEU A 398 23.32 18.47 -22.25
C LEU A 398 24.78 18.86 -22.55
N PRO A 399 25.20 20.10 -22.27
CA PRO A 399 26.56 20.55 -22.56
C PRO A 399 27.57 19.93 -21.60
N GLU A 400 28.83 19.79 -22.02
CA GLU A 400 29.91 19.27 -21.17
C GLU A 400 30.15 20.13 -19.91
N ALA A 401 29.77 21.41 -19.96
CA ALA A 401 29.84 22.32 -18.83
C ALA A 401 29.02 21.85 -17.61
N LEU A 402 28.06 20.93 -17.79
CA LEU A 402 27.32 20.30 -16.68
C LEU A 402 28.25 19.59 -15.68
N ALA A 403 29.43 19.16 -16.11
CA ALA A 403 30.48 18.59 -15.25
C ALA A 403 31.06 19.60 -14.24
N SER A 404 30.84 20.91 -14.41
CA SER A 404 31.30 21.93 -13.45
C SER A 404 30.51 21.89 -12.13
N LEU A 405 29.32 21.28 -12.11
CA LEU A 405 28.47 21.13 -10.94
C LEU A 405 28.96 19.99 -10.04
N ALA A 406 30.22 20.06 -9.59
CA ALA A 406 30.90 18.95 -8.90
C ALA A 406 30.24 18.51 -7.57
N GLN A 407 29.34 19.31 -7.01
CA GLN A 407 28.58 19.02 -5.79
C GLN A 407 27.20 18.41 -6.08
N LEU A 408 26.85 18.15 -7.35
CA LEU A 408 25.55 17.62 -7.72
C LEU A 408 25.39 16.18 -7.20
N GLU A 409 24.40 16.00 -6.32
CA GLU A 409 24.01 14.73 -5.70
C GLU A 409 22.84 14.07 -6.43
N GLU A 410 21.99 14.89 -7.08
CA GLU A 410 20.79 14.45 -7.78
C GLU A 410 20.62 15.18 -9.12
N LEU A 411 20.34 14.39 -10.16
CA LEU A 411 19.99 14.88 -11.49
C LEU A 411 18.69 14.20 -11.96
N ASN A 412 17.66 15.01 -12.16
CA ASN A 412 16.36 14.57 -12.65
C ASN A 412 16.08 15.21 -14.02
N ILE A 413 15.76 14.41 -15.02
CA ILE A 413 15.37 14.86 -16.35
C ILE A 413 14.14 14.07 -16.76
N VAL A 414 13.01 14.74 -16.83
CA VAL A 414 11.71 14.12 -17.02
C VAL A 414 11.05 14.68 -18.27
N ARG A 415 10.65 13.77 -19.16
CA ARG A 415 9.83 14.05 -20.34
C ARG A 415 10.49 15.00 -21.37
N ALA A 416 11.82 15.11 -21.33
CA ALA A 416 12.63 15.77 -22.36
C ALA A 416 12.70 14.89 -23.64
N GLY A 417 11.60 14.79 -24.38
CA GLY A 417 11.45 13.84 -25.49
C GLY A 417 12.44 13.99 -26.65
N ALA A 418 13.11 15.14 -26.78
CA ALA A 418 14.12 15.38 -27.81
C ALA A 418 15.56 15.07 -27.35
N LEU A 419 15.78 14.76 -26.07
CA LEU A 419 17.09 14.42 -25.53
C LEU A 419 17.44 12.98 -25.88
N ALA A 420 18.40 12.80 -26.79
CA ALA A 420 18.77 11.48 -27.31
C ALA A 420 20.06 10.90 -26.71
N ARG A 421 20.89 11.72 -26.02
CA ARG A 421 22.20 11.30 -25.52
C ARG A 421 22.56 12.01 -24.22
N LEU A 422 23.27 11.30 -23.35
CA LEU A 422 23.92 11.87 -22.16
C LEU A 422 25.43 12.06 -22.44
N PRO A 423 26.05 13.19 -22.04
CA PRO A 423 27.47 13.43 -22.26
C PRO A 423 28.32 12.60 -21.29
N ALA A 424 29.45 12.08 -21.77
CA ALA A 424 30.40 11.31 -20.95
C ALA A 424 30.93 12.12 -19.74
N ALA A 425 30.94 13.45 -19.85
CA ALA A 425 31.33 14.37 -18.80
C ALA A 425 30.51 14.20 -17.49
N LEU A 426 29.28 13.66 -17.55
CA LEU A 426 28.51 13.31 -16.35
C LEU A 426 29.26 12.35 -15.42
N GLY A 427 30.09 11.45 -15.97
CA GLY A 427 30.90 10.50 -15.19
C GLY A 427 31.97 11.14 -14.29
N THR A 428 32.10 12.47 -14.32
CA THR A 428 32.98 13.23 -13.42
C THR A 428 32.29 13.70 -12.13
N LEU A 429 30.95 13.65 -12.06
CA LEU A 429 30.15 14.12 -10.92
C LEU A 429 30.22 13.14 -9.74
N ARG A 430 31.33 13.14 -9.00
CA ARG A 430 31.61 12.16 -7.92
C ARG A 430 30.64 12.23 -6.73
N ALA A 431 29.90 13.33 -6.59
CA ALA A 431 28.85 13.48 -5.57
C ALA A 431 27.52 12.84 -5.99
N LEU A 432 27.31 12.52 -7.27
CA LEU A 432 26.02 12.07 -7.79
C LEU A 432 25.64 10.70 -7.22
N ARG A 433 24.49 10.65 -6.56
CA ARG A 433 23.89 9.45 -5.94
C ARG A 433 22.59 9.03 -6.60
N ARG A 434 21.81 10.00 -7.08
CA ARG A 434 20.51 9.79 -7.69
C ARG A 434 20.51 10.31 -9.12
N LEU A 435 20.13 9.45 -10.05
CA LEU A 435 19.99 9.81 -11.45
C LEU A 435 18.63 9.31 -11.95
N HIS A 436 17.73 10.23 -12.25
CA HIS A 436 16.43 9.91 -12.85
C HIS A 436 16.36 10.55 -14.23
N VAL A 437 16.28 9.73 -15.27
CA VAL A 437 16.12 10.20 -16.64
C VAL A 437 14.99 9.40 -17.28
N THR A 438 13.80 9.99 -17.33
CA THR A 438 12.57 9.28 -17.68
C THR A 438 11.83 9.97 -18.81
N GLY A 439 11.31 9.21 -19.77
CA GLY A 439 10.51 9.77 -20.86
C GLY A 439 11.34 10.61 -21.84
N THR A 440 12.59 10.21 -22.07
CA THR A 440 13.48 10.85 -23.06
C THR A 440 13.73 9.90 -24.23
N ALA A 441 14.53 10.32 -25.21
CA ALA A 441 14.87 9.49 -26.37
C ALA A 441 16.28 8.86 -26.25
N ILE A 442 16.81 8.69 -25.03
CA ILE A 442 18.18 8.20 -24.85
C ILE A 442 18.32 6.77 -25.34
N GLU A 443 19.25 6.57 -26.29
CA GLU A 443 19.51 5.27 -26.93
C GLU A 443 20.64 4.48 -26.25
N ALA A 444 21.55 5.16 -25.56
CA ALA A 444 22.71 4.56 -24.91
C ALA A 444 23.18 5.35 -23.68
N LEU A 445 23.70 4.63 -22.69
CA LEU A 445 24.36 5.24 -21.52
C LEU A 445 25.87 5.38 -21.76
N PRO A 446 26.49 6.52 -21.42
CA PRO A 446 27.94 6.63 -21.44
C PRO A 446 28.56 5.72 -20.35
N PRO A 447 29.56 4.87 -20.68
CA PRO A 447 30.19 3.96 -19.71
C PRO A 447 30.73 4.66 -18.46
N GLU A 448 31.16 5.91 -18.59
CA GLU A 448 31.70 6.73 -17.51
C GLU A 448 30.68 6.96 -16.38
N LEU A 449 29.37 7.00 -16.71
CA LEU A 449 28.28 7.17 -15.75
C LEU A 449 28.20 5.99 -14.76
N LEU A 450 28.55 4.79 -15.22
CA LEU A 450 28.55 3.58 -14.40
C LEU A 450 29.72 3.54 -13.41
N SER A 451 30.68 4.46 -13.51
CA SER A 451 31.77 4.64 -12.54
C SER A 451 31.40 5.54 -11.35
N LEU A 452 30.24 6.20 -11.41
CA LEU A 452 29.75 7.07 -10.34
C LEU A 452 29.19 6.23 -9.20
N PRO A 453 29.28 6.68 -7.93
CA PRO A 453 28.81 5.90 -6.79
C PRO A 453 27.27 6.06 -6.59
N LEU A 454 26.53 5.80 -7.67
CA LEU A 454 25.06 5.88 -7.71
C LEU A 454 24.45 4.88 -6.72
N GLU A 455 23.36 5.29 -6.09
CA GLU A 455 22.53 4.48 -5.20
C GLU A 455 21.17 4.19 -5.85
N HIS A 456 20.62 5.16 -6.57
CA HIS A 456 19.35 5.05 -7.28
C HIS A 456 19.51 5.52 -8.72
N CYS A 457 19.12 4.68 -9.67
CA CYS A 457 19.18 4.98 -11.09
C CYS A 457 17.86 4.58 -11.74
N VAL A 458 17.12 5.55 -12.26
CA VAL A 458 15.84 5.36 -12.94
C VAL A 458 16.02 5.84 -14.37
N LEU A 459 15.81 4.94 -15.32
CA LEU A 459 16.04 5.18 -16.75
C LEU A 459 14.82 4.70 -17.56
N ASP A 460 13.63 4.93 -17.01
CA ASP A 460 12.40 4.37 -17.55
C ASP A 460 11.91 5.13 -18.79
N ASN A 461 11.18 4.44 -19.66
CA ASN A 461 10.55 5.06 -20.84
C ASN A 461 11.59 5.82 -21.71
N ASN A 462 12.69 5.16 -22.03
CA ASN A 462 13.70 5.66 -22.96
C ASN A 462 13.86 4.69 -24.16
N ALA A 463 14.87 4.91 -24.99
CA ALA A 463 15.16 4.10 -26.18
C ALA A 463 16.38 3.18 -26.00
N LEU A 464 16.75 2.83 -24.75
CA LEU A 464 17.98 2.06 -24.49
C LEU A 464 17.90 0.68 -25.15
N ALA A 465 18.72 0.45 -26.17
CA ALA A 465 18.81 -0.84 -26.85
C ALA A 465 19.78 -1.80 -26.15
N GLN A 466 20.82 -1.25 -25.52
CA GLN A 466 21.85 -1.99 -24.80
C GLN A 466 22.37 -1.16 -23.62
N LEU A 467 22.91 -1.85 -22.62
CA LEU A 467 23.67 -1.25 -21.53
C LEU A 467 25.17 -1.50 -21.77
N PRO A 468 26.06 -0.59 -21.35
CA PRO A 468 27.50 -0.81 -21.46
C PRO A 468 27.95 -2.07 -20.72
N ASP A 469 28.91 -2.81 -21.28
CA ASP A 469 29.60 -3.95 -20.62
C ASP A 469 30.52 -3.54 -19.45
N SER A 470 30.37 -2.31 -18.95
CA SER A 470 31.12 -1.79 -17.81
C SER A 470 30.51 -2.24 -16.50
N ARG A 471 31.33 -2.26 -15.43
CA ARG A 471 30.84 -2.59 -14.09
C ARG A 471 29.92 -1.47 -13.60
N PHE A 472 28.70 -1.85 -13.26
CA PHE A 472 27.77 -0.99 -12.52
C PHE A 472 28.30 -0.69 -11.11
N PRO A 473 27.86 0.42 -10.49
CA PRO A 473 28.36 0.81 -9.18
C PRO A 473 27.94 -0.17 -8.09
N ALA A 474 28.90 -0.57 -7.25
CA ALA A 474 28.65 -1.47 -6.13
C ALA A 474 27.72 -0.90 -5.04
N THR A 475 27.50 0.42 -5.05
CA THR A 475 26.60 1.15 -4.16
C THR A 475 25.14 1.15 -4.63
N LEU A 476 24.86 0.67 -5.84
CA LEU A 476 23.53 0.73 -6.44
C LEU A 476 22.56 -0.16 -5.68
N LYS A 477 21.49 0.44 -5.16
CA LYS A 477 20.43 -0.22 -4.38
C LYS A 477 19.18 -0.48 -5.23
N ALA A 478 18.85 0.45 -6.12
CA ALA A 478 17.71 0.35 -7.02
C ALA A 478 18.09 0.75 -8.45
N LEU A 479 17.66 -0.07 -9.41
CA LEU A 479 17.82 0.18 -10.85
C LEU A 479 16.50 -0.05 -11.58
N SER A 480 15.95 1.00 -12.19
CA SER A 480 14.77 0.89 -13.06
C SER A 480 15.16 1.14 -14.51
N LEU A 481 14.80 0.20 -15.38
CA LEU A 481 15.05 0.20 -16.82
C LEU A 481 13.75 -0.08 -17.60
N ALA A 482 12.60 0.18 -16.99
CA ALA A 482 11.31 -0.18 -17.53
C ALA A 482 11.05 0.53 -18.87
N ARG A 483 10.30 -0.12 -19.76
CA ARG A 483 9.88 0.44 -21.06
C ARG A 483 11.06 0.98 -21.89
N ASN A 484 12.07 0.15 -22.09
CA ASN A 484 13.19 0.40 -22.99
C ASN A 484 13.21 -0.62 -24.15
N GLN A 485 14.29 -0.66 -24.92
CA GLN A 485 14.48 -1.57 -26.07
C GLN A 485 15.49 -2.69 -25.78
N LEU A 486 15.69 -3.03 -24.50
CA LEU A 486 16.69 -4.00 -24.08
C LEU A 486 16.31 -5.43 -24.49
N GLN A 487 17.23 -6.12 -25.15
CA GLN A 487 17.11 -7.56 -25.43
C GLN A 487 17.75 -8.44 -24.35
N THR A 488 18.67 -7.87 -23.57
CA THR A 488 19.31 -8.51 -22.41
C THR A 488 19.90 -7.43 -21.50
N VAL A 489 20.51 -7.85 -20.39
CA VAL A 489 21.26 -6.97 -19.48
C VAL A 489 22.64 -7.57 -19.15
N PRO A 490 23.67 -6.76 -18.84
CA PRO A 490 25.00 -7.25 -18.51
C PRO A 490 25.02 -8.12 -17.26
N ALA A 491 25.81 -9.21 -17.29
CA ALA A 491 25.95 -10.14 -16.16
C ALA A 491 26.49 -9.47 -14.87
N SER A 492 27.13 -8.30 -14.99
CA SER A 492 27.58 -7.53 -13.82
C SER A 492 26.44 -7.06 -12.93
N ILE A 493 25.23 -6.87 -13.46
CA ILE A 493 24.06 -6.45 -12.66
C ILE A 493 23.68 -7.54 -11.65
N ALA A 494 23.71 -8.81 -12.07
CA ALA A 494 23.45 -9.96 -11.19
C ALA A 494 24.47 -10.13 -10.05
N ALA A 495 25.63 -9.48 -10.16
CA ALA A 495 26.73 -9.56 -9.20
C ALA A 495 26.82 -8.32 -8.28
N LEU A 496 25.85 -7.40 -8.34
CA LEU A 496 25.86 -6.19 -7.51
C LEU A 496 25.52 -6.52 -6.05
N PRO A 497 26.37 -6.17 -5.08
CA PRO A 497 26.21 -6.62 -3.69
C PRO A 497 25.11 -5.88 -2.93
N ALA A 498 24.76 -4.66 -3.34
CA ALA A 498 23.79 -3.81 -2.67
C ALA A 498 22.45 -3.71 -3.39
N LEU A 499 22.32 -4.31 -4.59
CA LEU A 499 21.12 -4.18 -5.41
C LEU A 499 19.98 -5.01 -4.82
N ARG A 500 18.89 -4.32 -4.45
CA ARG A 500 17.69 -4.91 -3.86
C ARG A 500 16.51 -4.89 -4.83
N SER A 501 16.43 -3.84 -5.66
CA SER A 501 15.35 -3.63 -6.62
C SER A 501 15.87 -3.49 -8.05
N LEU A 502 15.29 -4.25 -8.95
CA LEU A 502 15.55 -4.21 -10.40
C LEU A 502 14.24 -4.32 -11.18
N ASN A 503 13.92 -3.30 -11.97
CA ASN A 503 12.76 -3.31 -12.86
C ASN A 503 13.17 -3.37 -14.34
N LEU A 504 12.73 -4.43 -15.02
CA LEU A 504 13.00 -4.71 -16.44
C LEU A 504 11.72 -4.81 -17.28
N THR A 505 10.56 -4.49 -16.72
CA THR A 505 9.25 -4.59 -17.40
C THR A 505 9.20 -3.75 -18.68
N GLY A 506 8.43 -4.17 -19.68
CA GLY A 506 8.25 -3.44 -20.92
C GLY A 506 9.45 -3.44 -21.87
N ASN A 507 10.41 -4.35 -21.72
CA ASN A 507 11.58 -4.49 -22.60
C ASN A 507 11.47 -5.72 -23.52
N PRO A 508 11.93 -5.71 -24.79
CA PRO A 508 11.90 -6.88 -25.67
C PRO A 508 13.00 -7.93 -25.34
N LEU A 509 13.11 -8.35 -24.08
CA LEU A 509 14.14 -9.28 -23.60
C LEU A 509 14.01 -10.67 -24.25
N THR A 510 15.13 -11.19 -24.74
CA THR A 510 15.25 -12.53 -25.33
C THR A 510 16.23 -13.43 -24.57
N ALA A 511 17.06 -12.85 -23.70
CA ALA A 511 17.97 -13.57 -22.82
C ALA A 511 18.27 -12.77 -21.55
N LEU A 512 18.60 -13.44 -20.46
CA LEU A 512 19.05 -12.82 -19.21
C LEU A 512 20.29 -13.55 -18.66
N PRO A 513 21.22 -12.82 -18.01
CA PRO A 513 22.35 -13.45 -17.33
C PRO A 513 21.88 -14.22 -16.09
N ALA A 514 22.59 -15.30 -15.76
CA ALA A 514 22.33 -16.08 -14.55
C ALA A 514 22.59 -15.26 -13.28
N GLY A 515 21.81 -15.51 -12.23
CA GLY A 515 21.96 -14.90 -10.91
C GLY A 515 21.01 -13.72 -10.66
N LEU A 516 20.32 -13.20 -11.69
CA LEU A 516 19.33 -12.14 -11.52
C LEU A 516 18.15 -12.58 -10.64
N GLU A 517 17.83 -13.87 -10.64
CA GLU A 517 16.77 -14.45 -9.82
C GLU A 517 17.02 -14.31 -8.30
N ARG A 518 18.18 -13.82 -7.87
CA ARG A 518 18.54 -13.60 -6.46
C ARG A 518 18.22 -12.19 -5.95
N ILE A 519 17.87 -11.26 -6.84
CA ILE A 519 17.50 -9.89 -6.47
C ILE A 519 16.13 -9.94 -5.79
N GLU A 520 16.00 -9.32 -4.61
CA GLU A 520 14.81 -9.42 -3.75
C GLU A 520 13.55 -8.93 -4.44
N GLN A 521 13.62 -7.77 -5.10
CA GLN A 521 12.55 -7.18 -5.87
C GLN A 521 12.95 -7.16 -7.35
N LEU A 522 12.60 -8.23 -8.07
CA LEU A 522 12.81 -8.34 -9.51
C LEU A 522 11.48 -8.21 -10.27
N ASP A 523 11.27 -7.05 -10.89
CA ASP A 523 10.10 -6.77 -11.72
C ASP A 523 10.38 -7.14 -13.17
N LEU A 524 9.64 -8.13 -13.66
CA LEU A 524 9.71 -8.68 -15.00
C LEU A 524 8.35 -9.29 -15.33
N GLU A 525 7.90 -9.23 -16.59
CA GLU A 525 6.64 -9.84 -16.98
C GLU A 525 6.68 -11.37 -16.74
N LEU A 526 5.61 -11.93 -16.17
CA LEU A 526 5.52 -13.36 -15.80
C LEU A 526 5.97 -14.32 -16.93
N PRO A 527 5.56 -14.14 -18.20
CA PRO A 527 6.03 -15.02 -19.29
C PRO A 527 7.55 -15.01 -19.49
N LYS A 528 8.20 -13.88 -19.25
CA LYS A 528 9.66 -13.74 -19.34
C LYS A 528 10.36 -14.31 -18.13
N LYS A 529 9.78 -14.19 -16.93
CA LYS A 529 10.27 -14.89 -15.74
C LYS A 529 10.38 -16.39 -16.03
N HIS A 530 9.34 -16.99 -16.60
CA HIS A 530 9.33 -18.43 -16.92
C HIS A 530 10.34 -18.85 -18.00
N THR A 531 10.61 -18.00 -18.98
CA THR A 531 11.42 -18.37 -20.16
C THR A 531 12.89 -17.98 -20.04
N LEU A 532 13.23 -16.89 -19.35
CA LEU A 532 14.56 -16.27 -19.39
C LEU A 532 15.39 -16.48 -18.13
N LEU A 533 14.78 -16.88 -17.01
CA LEU A 533 15.47 -17.04 -15.73
C LEU A 533 15.55 -18.52 -15.35
N ASP A 534 16.68 -18.93 -14.76
CA ASP A 534 16.86 -20.29 -14.25
C ASP A 534 16.19 -20.43 -12.87
N TYR A 535 14.86 -20.56 -12.88
CA TYR A 535 14.02 -20.81 -11.70
C TYR A 535 13.93 -22.29 -11.31
N ARG A 536 14.89 -23.13 -11.72
CA ARG A 536 14.83 -24.54 -11.34
C ARG A 536 15.19 -24.69 -9.85
N TYR A 537 14.19 -24.86 -9.00
CA TYR A 537 14.36 -25.75 -7.84
C TYR A 537 15.02 -27.03 -8.35
N LYS A 538 16.01 -27.58 -7.64
CA LYS A 538 16.84 -28.67 -8.18
C LYS A 538 16.02 -29.90 -8.64
N GLY A 539 14.76 -30.03 -8.22
CA GLY A 539 13.80 -31.05 -8.69
C GLY A 539 12.79 -30.62 -9.75
N ALA A 540 12.62 -29.33 -10.04
CA ALA A 540 11.56 -28.80 -10.91
C ALA A 540 11.97 -28.72 -12.40
N ASN A 541 12.73 -29.72 -12.86
CA ASN A 541 13.03 -29.94 -14.27
C ASN A 541 12.06 -30.93 -14.93
N GLY A 542 10.93 -31.23 -14.27
CA GLY A 542 9.98 -32.28 -14.64
C GLY A 542 10.49 -33.71 -14.37
N GLN A 543 11.63 -33.89 -13.69
CA GLN A 543 12.16 -35.20 -13.30
C GLN A 543 12.22 -35.41 -11.79
N GLY A 544 12.04 -34.36 -10.98
CA GLY A 544 12.27 -34.42 -9.55
C GLY A 544 13.75 -34.51 -9.18
N THR A 545 14.05 -34.32 -7.90
CA THR A 545 15.39 -34.64 -7.39
C THR A 545 15.60 -36.15 -7.19
N ILE A 546 14.49 -36.91 -7.13
CA ILE A 546 14.38 -38.37 -7.27
C ILE A 546 13.06 -38.68 -8.01
N ALA A 547 12.93 -39.91 -8.51
CA ALA A 547 11.69 -40.37 -9.12
C ALA A 547 10.53 -40.48 -8.11
N PHE A 548 9.33 -40.11 -8.54
CA PHE A 548 8.07 -40.26 -7.81
C PHE A 548 6.96 -40.76 -8.75
N ASP A 549 5.94 -41.41 -8.20
CA ASP A 549 4.79 -41.93 -8.97
C ASP A 549 3.73 -40.84 -9.11
N GLU A 550 3.69 -40.19 -10.28
CA GLU A 550 2.74 -39.11 -10.60
C GLU A 550 1.28 -39.59 -10.53
N ASP A 551 1.02 -40.83 -10.95
CA ASP A 551 -0.35 -41.35 -10.99
C ASP A 551 -0.91 -41.62 -9.59
N ALA A 552 -0.06 -41.72 -8.56
CA ALA A 552 -0.49 -41.89 -7.17
C ALA A 552 -1.37 -40.73 -6.65
N PHE A 553 -1.25 -39.53 -7.24
CA PHE A 553 -1.96 -38.32 -6.83
C PHE A 553 -3.33 -38.14 -7.51
N PHE A 554 -3.62 -38.89 -8.57
CA PHE A 554 -4.84 -38.70 -9.38
C PHE A 554 -5.83 -39.85 -9.24
N VAL A 555 -7.12 -39.54 -9.40
CA VAL A 555 -8.21 -40.53 -9.36
C VAL A 555 -8.10 -41.55 -10.50
N ARG A 556 -7.49 -41.19 -11.63
CA ARG A 556 -7.30 -42.08 -12.79
C ARG A 556 -6.53 -43.36 -12.49
N SER A 557 -5.76 -43.41 -11.40
CA SER A 557 -5.04 -44.61 -10.97
C SER A 557 -5.83 -45.51 -10.01
N ASP A 558 -7.02 -45.07 -9.56
CA ASP A 558 -7.89 -45.81 -8.66
C ASP A 558 -9.22 -46.16 -9.36
N PRO A 559 -9.41 -47.42 -9.80
CA PRO A 559 -10.60 -47.82 -10.55
C PRO A 559 -11.91 -47.59 -9.80
N LEU A 560 -11.91 -47.70 -8.46
CA LEU A 560 -13.12 -47.54 -7.67
C LEU A 560 -13.51 -46.06 -7.55
N LEU A 561 -12.53 -45.19 -7.28
CA LEU A 561 -12.78 -43.75 -7.25
C LEU A 561 -13.12 -43.22 -8.65
N MET A 562 -12.49 -43.73 -9.70
CA MET A 562 -12.81 -43.36 -11.08
C MET A 562 -14.24 -43.77 -11.46
N GLN A 563 -14.70 -44.96 -11.04
CA GLN A 563 -16.09 -45.37 -11.24
C GLN A 563 -17.07 -44.44 -10.52
N ARG A 564 -16.76 -44.02 -9.29
CA ARG A 564 -17.58 -43.06 -8.53
C ARG A 564 -17.63 -41.68 -9.18
N LEU A 565 -16.48 -41.17 -9.63
CA LEU A 565 -16.41 -39.90 -10.37
C LEU A 565 -17.22 -39.97 -11.65
N ALA A 566 -17.04 -41.03 -12.45
CA ALA A 566 -17.80 -41.23 -13.69
C ALA A 566 -19.31 -41.24 -13.43
N HIS A 567 -19.77 -41.96 -12.39
CA HIS A 567 -21.18 -41.99 -12.00
C HIS A 567 -21.70 -40.61 -11.55
N ALA A 568 -20.91 -39.84 -10.81
CA ALA A 568 -21.28 -38.50 -10.37
C ALA A 568 -21.40 -37.51 -11.54
N LEU A 569 -20.56 -37.67 -12.57
CA LEU A 569 -20.61 -36.91 -13.82
C LEU A 569 -21.79 -37.35 -14.71
N ASP A 570 -22.03 -38.66 -14.84
CA ASP A 570 -23.14 -39.24 -15.62
C ASP A 570 -24.52 -38.84 -15.12
N SER A 571 -24.62 -38.44 -13.84
CA SER A 571 -25.87 -38.03 -13.21
C SER A 571 -26.40 -36.69 -13.71
N ASP A 572 -25.61 -35.91 -14.46
CA ASP A 572 -26.02 -34.64 -15.06
C ASP A 572 -25.42 -34.49 -16.47
N ALA A 573 -26.29 -34.49 -17.48
CA ALA A 573 -25.90 -34.49 -18.89
C ALA A 573 -25.03 -33.28 -19.31
N ARG A 574 -25.06 -32.17 -18.54
CA ARG A 574 -24.22 -30.99 -18.79
C ARG A 574 -22.72 -31.30 -18.67
N TRP A 575 -22.34 -32.33 -17.91
CA TRP A 575 -20.95 -32.78 -17.79
C TRP A 575 -20.40 -33.53 -19.01
N ALA A 576 -21.26 -33.90 -19.99
CA ALA A 576 -20.83 -34.71 -21.13
C ALA A 576 -19.65 -34.10 -21.91
N ARG A 577 -19.61 -32.77 -22.07
CA ARG A 577 -18.54 -32.06 -22.77
C ARG A 577 -17.26 -31.87 -21.96
N TYR A 578 -17.35 -31.94 -20.63
CA TYR A 578 -16.25 -31.66 -19.69
C TYR A 578 -15.66 -32.91 -19.05
N ARG A 579 -16.25 -34.07 -19.34
CA ARG A 579 -15.94 -35.35 -18.69
C ARG A 579 -14.45 -35.67 -18.69
N ASP A 580 -13.83 -35.65 -19.86
CA ASP A 580 -12.45 -36.11 -20.01
C ASP A 580 -11.48 -35.18 -19.27
N GLY A 581 -11.69 -33.86 -19.38
CA GLY A 581 -10.93 -32.86 -18.63
C GLY A 581 -11.09 -33.02 -17.12
N MET A 582 -12.33 -33.18 -16.63
CA MET A 582 -12.59 -33.36 -15.19
C MET A 582 -12.00 -34.66 -14.65
N GLN A 583 -12.05 -35.75 -15.43
CA GLN A 583 -11.40 -37.01 -15.07
C GLN A 583 -9.87 -36.91 -15.05
N ALA A 584 -9.29 -36.05 -15.89
CA ALA A 584 -7.85 -35.81 -15.93
C ALA A 584 -7.35 -35.03 -14.70
N LEU A 585 -8.15 -34.08 -14.18
CA LEU A 585 -7.78 -33.20 -13.07
C LEU A 585 -8.20 -33.71 -11.69
N ALA A 586 -9.11 -34.68 -11.58
CA ALA A 586 -9.59 -35.15 -10.28
C ALA A 586 -8.46 -35.78 -9.45
N TRP A 587 -8.26 -35.27 -8.23
CA TRP A 587 -7.22 -35.71 -7.30
C TRP A 587 -7.71 -36.81 -6.36
N ARG A 588 -6.82 -37.77 -6.12
CA ARG A 588 -7.01 -38.82 -5.11
C ARG A 588 -6.64 -38.24 -3.75
N ALA A 589 -7.66 -37.76 -3.04
CA ALA A 589 -7.51 -37.11 -1.76
C ALA A 589 -7.77 -38.06 -0.59
N VAL A 590 -7.39 -37.62 0.61
CA VAL A 590 -7.86 -38.19 1.88
C VAL A 590 -8.68 -37.13 2.59
N ALA A 591 -9.96 -37.42 2.82
CA ALA A 591 -10.85 -36.60 3.64
C ALA A 591 -10.55 -36.84 5.12
N LEU A 592 -10.49 -35.77 5.91
CA LEU A 592 -10.24 -35.79 7.34
C LEU A 592 -11.34 -35.01 8.06
N ALA A 593 -12.04 -35.69 8.98
CA ALA A 593 -13.10 -35.11 9.79
C ALA A 593 -12.74 -35.24 11.27
N THR A 594 -12.71 -34.12 11.99
CA THR A 594 -12.66 -34.12 13.45
C THR A 594 -13.90 -34.82 14.01
N ASP A 595 -13.69 -35.71 14.97
CA ASP A 595 -14.72 -36.61 15.47
C ASP A 595 -15.05 -36.29 16.94
N ALA A 596 -14.15 -36.69 17.84
CA ALA A 596 -14.32 -36.57 19.29
C ALA A 596 -13.10 -35.88 19.94
N PRO A 597 -13.27 -35.24 21.11
CA PRO A 597 -12.16 -34.68 21.88
C PRO A 597 -11.09 -35.74 22.16
N ASP A 598 -9.82 -35.35 22.12
CA ASP A 598 -8.70 -36.23 22.46
C ASP A 598 -8.26 -36.00 23.90
N ASP A 599 -8.22 -37.09 24.67
CA ASP A 599 -7.77 -37.13 26.06
C ASP A 599 -6.25 -37.39 26.20
N TYR A 600 -5.52 -37.41 25.08
CA TYR A 600 -4.10 -37.75 24.99
C TYR A 600 -3.77 -39.19 25.41
N GLY A 601 -4.76 -40.09 25.51
CA GLY A 601 -4.57 -41.48 25.90
C GLY A 601 -3.89 -42.36 24.82
N THR A 602 -3.98 -41.97 23.56
CA THR A 602 -3.36 -42.68 22.43
C THR A 602 -2.29 -41.80 21.80
N ARG A 603 -1.01 -42.18 21.93
CA ARG A 603 0.12 -41.43 21.36
C ARG A 603 0.23 -41.60 19.85
N GLY A 604 0.46 -40.51 19.13
CA GLY A 604 0.74 -40.50 17.70
C GLY A 604 -0.45 -40.76 16.79
N ASN A 605 -1.68 -40.70 17.32
CA ASN A 605 -2.90 -40.77 16.52
C ASN A 605 -3.09 -39.52 15.65
N THR A 606 -3.94 -39.59 14.63
CA THR A 606 -4.35 -38.39 13.88
C THR A 606 -5.16 -37.46 14.79
N ARG A 607 -4.68 -36.22 14.95
CA ARG A 607 -5.26 -35.20 15.82
C ARG A 607 -5.11 -33.82 15.20
N PHE A 608 -6.14 -33.01 15.37
CA PHE A 608 -6.14 -31.58 15.08
C PHE A 608 -6.27 -30.81 16.39
N GLY A 609 -5.48 -29.75 16.52
CA GLY A 609 -5.43 -28.91 17.72
C GLY A 609 -4.79 -29.61 18.93
N GLY A 610 -4.74 -28.87 20.04
CA GLY A 610 -4.08 -29.28 21.27
C GLY A 610 -2.57 -29.20 21.18
N LEU A 611 -1.91 -30.08 21.94
CA LEU A 611 -0.47 -30.22 21.96
C LEU A 611 -0.04 -31.48 21.20
N PRO A 612 1.09 -31.46 20.48
CA PRO A 612 1.61 -32.62 19.74
C PRO A 612 2.17 -33.70 20.68
N ASP A 613 2.20 -34.95 20.20
CA ASP A 613 3.04 -35.99 20.76
C ASP A 613 4.42 -35.96 20.09
N LEU A 614 5.40 -35.29 20.67
CA LEU A 614 6.70 -35.02 20.06
C LEU A 614 7.67 -36.22 20.13
N PRO A 615 8.62 -36.31 19.16
CA PRO A 615 9.74 -37.25 19.22
C PRO A 615 10.56 -37.15 20.51
N PRO A 616 11.18 -38.25 20.98
CA PRO A 616 11.96 -38.25 22.20
C PRO A 616 13.13 -37.25 22.12
N GLY A 617 13.21 -36.34 23.09
CA GLY A 617 14.29 -35.35 23.21
C GLY A 617 14.12 -34.10 22.34
N MET A 618 13.04 -34.00 21.56
CA MET A 618 12.73 -32.81 20.78
C MET A 618 12.13 -31.72 21.69
N ALA A 619 12.64 -30.49 21.57
CA ALA A 619 12.01 -29.32 22.16
C ALA A 619 10.78 -28.90 21.35
N TYR A 620 9.84 -28.20 21.98
CA TYR A 620 8.69 -27.63 21.27
C TYR A 620 9.18 -26.65 20.18
N PRO A 621 8.65 -26.72 18.94
CA PRO A 621 8.99 -25.78 17.87
C PRO A 621 8.81 -24.31 18.24
N ARG A 622 9.74 -23.46 17.79
CA ARG A 622 9.72 -22.01 18.04
C ARG A 622 10.02 -21.23 16.77
N HIS A 623 9.44 -20.04 16.67
CA HIS A 623 9.72 -19.03 15.66
C HIS A 623 10.38 -17.81 16.31
N THR A 624 11.16 -17.02 15.56
CA THR A 624 11.74 -15.77 16.04
C THR A 624 11.33 -14.67 15.09
N ASP A 625 10.55 -13.73 15.61
CA ASP A 625 9.97 -12.63 14.86
C ASP A 625 11.06 -11.61 14.48
N ALA A 626 10.75 -10.67 13.59
CA ALA A 626 11.71 -9.67 13.10
C ALA A 626 12.27 -8.76 14.21
N ASP A 627 11.54 -8.60 15.31
CA ASP A 627 11.96 -7.86 16.51
C ASP A 627 12.95 -8.64 17.40
N GLY A 628 13.23 -9.91 17.07
CA GLY A 628 14.10 -10.82 17.82
C GLY A 628 13.40 -11.60 18.93
N THR A 629 12.08 -11.44 19.11
CA THR A 629 11.29 -12.18 20.09
C THR A 629 11.08 -13.62 19.62
N THR A 630 11.35 -14.60 20.49
CA THR A 630 11.16 -16.02 20.16
C THR A 630 9.91 -16.56 20.83
N ARG A 631 8.93 -17.06 20.05
CA ARG A 631 7.65 -17.62 20.54
C ARG A 631 7.46 -19.10 20.17
N PRO A 632 6.67 -19.88 20.91
CA PRO A 632 6.28 -21.23 20.46
C PRO A 632 5.44 -21.13 19.18
N MET A 633 5.62 -22.07 18.25
CA MET A 633 4.83 -22.12 17.01
C MET A 633 3.44 -22.72 17.26
N LEU A 634 2.42 -22.24 16.56
CA LEU A 634 1.07 -22.81 16.60
C LEU A 634 1.05 -24.22 16.01
N PHE A 635 0.51 -25.18 16.76
CA PHE A 635 0.33 -26.56 16.31
C PHE A 635 -1.05 -26.75 15.69
N LEU A 636 -1.10 -27.18 14.42
CA LEU A 636 -2.35 -27.43 13.73
C LEU A 636 -2.73 -28.91 13.76
N ALA A 637 -1.81 -29.80 13.40
CA ALA A 637 -2.15 -31.20 13.24
C ALA A 637 -0.96 -32.15 13.41
N GLN A 638 -1.27 -33.36 13.85
CA GLN A 638 -0.44 -34.54 13.65
C GLN A 638 -1.22 -35.61 12.90
N LEU A 639 -0.60 -36.30 11.96
CA LEU A 639 -1.24 -37.33 11.14
C LEU A 639 -0.55 -38.68 11.33
N ASP A 640 -1.32 -39.70 11.74
CA ASP A 640 -0.86 -41.08 11.81
C ASP A 640 -0.74 -41.66 10.41
N CYS A 641 0.49 -41.77 9.92
CA CYS A 641 0.75 -42.26 8.57
C CYS A 641 0.32 -43.72 8.37
N ALA A 642 0.32 -44.55 9.43
CA ALA A 642 -0.15 -45.92 9.36
C ALA A 642 -1.67 -46.00 9.23
N GLN A 643 -2.41 -45.10 9.91
CA GLN A 643 -3.85 -44.96 9.76
C GLN A 643 -4.24 -44.54 8.33
N LEU A 644 -3.49 -43.60 7.73
CA LEU A 644 -3.79 -43.06 6.39
C LEU A 644 -3.29 -43.97 5.26
N ALA A 645 -2.35 -44.88 5.53
CA ALA A 645 -1.71 -45.74 4.54
C ALA A 645 -2.68 -46.54 3.66
N PRO A 646 -3.81 -47.11 4.15
CA PRO A 646 -4.75 -47.83 3.29
C PRO A 646 -5.49 -46.94 2.29
N LEU A 647 -5.55 -45.62 2.53
CA LEU A 647 -6.39 -44.68 1.78
C LEU A 647 -5.66 -44.06 0.58
N GLN A 648 -4.32 -43.99 0.65
CA GLN A 648 -3.45 -43.30 -0.32
C GLN A 648 -2.10 -44.03 -0.52
N ARG A 649 -1.27 -43.56 -1.46
CA ARG A 649 0.04 -44.17 -1.80
C ARG A 649 1.25 -43.23 -1.78
N TYR A 650 1.07 -41.93 -1.51
CA TYR A 650 2.10 -40.90 -1.61
C TYR A 650 2.73 -40.47 -0.27
N LEU A 651 2.01 -40.52 0.86
CA LEU A 651 2.58 -40.22 2.19
C LEU A 651 3.42 -41.40 2.69
N PRO A 652 4.29 -41.17 3.70
CA PRO A 652 4.92 -42.25 4.46
C PRO A 652 3.92 -43.32 4.92
N ARG A 653 4.39 -44.56 5.06
CA ARG A 653 3.54 -45.71 5.44
C ARG A 653 3.41 -45.91 6.94
N SER A 654 4.28 -45.28 7.72
CA SER A 654 4.39 -45.37 9.18
C SER A 654 4.89 -44.04 9.75
N GLY A 655 4.83 -43.91 11.06
CA GLY A 655 5.25 -42.71 11.77
C GLY A 655 4.17 -41.63 11.82
N VAL A 656 4.58 -40.44 12.23
CA VAL A 656 3.69 -39.29 12.46
C VAL A 656 4.22 -38.09 11.69
N LEU A 657 3.35 -37.42 10.94
CA LEU A 657 3.62 -36.12 10.32
C LEU A 657 3.10 -35.01 11.22
N TYR A 658 3.83 -33.92 11.36
CA TYR A 658 3.45 -32.79 12.21
C TYR A 658 3.43 -31.49 11.42
N PHE A 659 2.48 -30.62 11.73
CA PHE A 659 2.25 -29.36 11.04
C PHE A 659 2.15 -28.21 12.05
N PHE A 660 3.06 -27.26 11.90
CA PHE A 660 3.10 -26.03 12.68
C PHE A 660 3.19 -24.82 11.75
N ILE A 661 2.69 -23.68 12.22
CA ILE A 661 2.89 -22.35 11.64
C ILE A 661 3.43 -21.41 12.72
N SER A 662 4.11 -20.32 12.35
CA SER A 662 4.47 -19.29 13.32
C SER A 662 3.21 -18.70 13.96
N ASP A 663 2.34 -18.21 13.10
CA ASP A 663 1.09 -17.49 13.36
C ASP A 663 0.28 -17.46 12.05
N GLN A 664 -0.87 -16.78 12.05
CA GLN A 664 -1.73 -16.64 10.87
C GLN A 664 -1.36 -15.46 9.95
N GLU A 665 -0.35 -14.65 10.29
CA GLU A 665 0.09 -13.46 9.53
C GLU A 665 1.30 -13.78 8.64
N ASP A 666 2.40 -14.22 9.27
CA ASP A 666 3.66 -14.56 8.60
C ASP A 666 3.65 -15.98 8.01
N LEU A 667 2.81 -16.86 8.57
CA LEU A 667 2.56 -18.23 8.09
C LEU A 667 3.84 -19.04 7.84
N VAL A 668 4.88 -18.86 8.68
CA VAL A 668 6.14 -19.58 8.51
C VAL A 668 5.95 -21.05 8.90
N PRO A 669 6.01 -22.02 7.97
CA PRO A 669 5.68 -23.38 8.30
C PRO A 669 6.84 -24.13 8.93
N ARG A 670 6.51 -25.08 9.80
CA ARG A 670 7.42 -26.16 10.18
C ARG A 670 6.70 -27.49 10.08
N VAL A 671 7.17 -28.30 9.13
CA VAL A 671 6.64 -29.64 8.88
C VAL A 671 7.76 -30.65 9.04
N PHE A 672 7.48 -31.77 9.71
CA PHE A 672 8.45 -32.86 9.83
C PHE A 672 7.76 -34.20 10.03
N HIS A 673 8.50 -35.28 9.76
CA HIS A 673 8.07 -36.67 9.91
C HIS A 673 8.94 -37.37 10.95
N TYR A 674 8.32 -38.21 11.78
CA TYR A 674 9.00 -39.09 12.70
C TYR A 674 8.55 -40.53 12.50
N ASP A 675 9.48 -41.41 12.12
CA ASP A 675 9.23 -42.83 11.85
C ASP A 675 9.62 -43.77 13.01
N GLY A 676 9.83 -43.23 14.20
CA GLY A 676 10.10 -44.05 15.37
C GLY A 676 8.83 -44.62 16.03
N PRO A 677 8.97 -45.48 17.04
CA PRO A 677 7.82 -46.11 17.69
C PRO A 677 6.96 -45.08 18.43
N SER A 678 5.63 -45.13 18.26
CA SER A 678 4.69 -44.21 18.92
C SER A 678 4.77 -44.26 20.45
N ALA A 679 5.19 -45.40 21.01
CA ALA A 679 5.41 -45.56 22.45
C ALA A 679 6.59 -44.73 23.00
N ALA A 680 7.49 -44.24 22.13
CA ALA A 680 8.59 -43.35 22.52
C ALA A 680 8.22 -41.86 22.42
N LEU A 681 7.04 -41.54 21.88
CA LEU A 681 6.55 -40.16 21.82
C LEU A 681 6.21 -39.66 23.22
N ARG A 682 6.43 -38.37 23.44
CA ARG A 682 6.04 -37.67 24.67
C ARG A 682 5.06 -36.58 24.33
N SER A 683 3.99 -36.43 25.12
CA SER A 683 3.12 -35.28 24.94
C SER A 683 3.90 -34.00 25.20
N ALA A 684 3.71 -32.99 24.36
CA ALA A 684 4.18 -31.66 24.68
C ALA A 684 3.54 -31.12 25.97
N ALA A 685 2.36 -31.60 26.39
CA ALA A 685 1.77 -31.26 27.70
C ALA A 685 2.65 -31.66 28.90
N GLU A 686 3.61 -32.57 28.71
CA GLU A 686 4.57 -33.00 29.74
C GLU A 686 5.87 -32.17 29.73
N LEU A 687 6.00 -31.19 28.83
CA LEU A 687 7.12 -30.25 28.80
C LEU A 687 6.88 -29.11 29.81
N SER A 688 7.96 -28.56 30.36
CA SER A 688 7.91 -27.49 31.36
C SER A 688 8.96 -26.40 31.10
N GLY A 689 8.72 -25.21 31.67
CA GLY A 689 9.61 -24.04 31.60
C GLY A 689 9.13 -22.95 30.62
N ASP A 690 9.93 -21.90 30.48
CA ASP A 690 9.65 -20.72 29.64
C ASP A 690 9.41 -21.07 28.15
N ALA A 691 9.81 -22.28 27.75
CA ALA A 691 9.61 -22.79 26.40
C ALA A 691 8.15 -23.08 26.02
N MET A 692 7.23 -23.14 26.99
CA MET A 692 5.80 -23.46 26.83
C MET A 692 4.87 -22.30 27.25
N GLN A 693 5.37 -21.06 27.19
CA GLN A 693 4.54 -19.87 27.41
C GLN A 693 3.75 -19.57 26.13
N PHE A 694 2.52 -20.07 26.10
CA PHE A 694 1.51 -19.75 25.09
C PHE A 694 0.69 -18.56 25.58
N GLU A 695 0.22 -17.72 24.67
CA GLU A 695 -0.85 -16.77 24.94
C GLU A 695 -2.17 -17.55 25.08
N ASP A 696 -3.17 -16.98 25.78
CA ASP A 696 -4.37 -17.71 26.22
C ASP A 696 -5.19 -18.35 25.07
N GLU A 697 -4.97 -17.94 23.82
CA GLU A 697 -5.67 -18.41 22.62
C GLU A 697 -4.82 -19.28 21.67
N ASP A 698 -3.52 -19.47 21.94
CA ASP A 698 -2.58 -20.15 21.02
C ASP A 698 -2.74 -21.68 20.96
N VAL A 699 -3.41 -22.28 21.96
CA VAL A 699 -3.57 -23.74 22.05
C VAL A 699 -5.02 -24.12 21.82
N SER A 700 -5.31 -24.56 20.60
CA SER A 700 -6.63 -25.08 20.20
C SER A 700 -7.02 -26.34 21.00
N MET A 701 -8.31 -26.68 20.99
CA MET A 701 -8.81 -27.88 21.65
C MET A 701 -8.36 -29.15 20.90
N PRO A 702 -7.91 -30.20 21.61
CA PRO A 702 -7.45 -31.42 20.96
C PRO A 702 -8.64 -32.27 20.47
N TYR A 703 -8.68 -32.59 19.17
CA TYR A 703 -9.70 -33.47 18.58
C TYR A 703 -9.08 -34.57 17.74
N ARG A 704 -9.53 -35.81 17.94
CA ARG A 704 -9.21 -36.94 17.06
C ARG A 704 -9.91 -36.76 15.72
N ALA A 705 -9.28 -37.24 14.66
CA ALA A 705 -9.92 -37.24 13.34
C ALA A 705 -10.02 -38.64 12.71
N ASN A 706 -11.12 -38.84 12.00
CA ASN A 706 -11.36 -39.99 11.15
C ASN A 706 -11.00 -39.64 9.70
N ALA A 707 -10.60 -40.66 8.93
CA ALA A 707 -10.12 -40.48 7.57
C ALA A 707 -10.83 -41.40 6.58
N ALA A 708 -11.05 -40.93 5.36
CA ALA A 708 -11.54 -41.75 4.25
C ALA A 708 -10.93 -41.32 2.90
N SER A 709 -10.90 -42.23 1.92
CA SER A 709 -10.56 -41.87 0.54
C SER A 709 -11.59 -40.92 -0.04
N TRP A 710 -11.13 -39.91 -0.78
CA TRP A 710 -11.93 -38.80 -1.28
C TRP A 710 -11.58 -38.45 -2.73
N ILE A 711 -12.56 -37.92 -3.47
CA ILE A 711 -12.38 -37.40 -4.84
C ILE A 711 -12.42 -35.88 -4.73
N SER A 712 -11.27 -35.24 -4.90
CA SER A 712 -11.20 -33.77 -4.89
C SER A 712 -11.14 -33.23 -6.31
N VAL A 713 -11.98 -32.23 -6.60
CA VAL A 713 -12.07 -31.55 -7.89
C VAL A 713 -11.77 -30.05 -7.72
N PRO A 714 -11.18 -29.40 -8.74
CA PRO A 714 -10.75 -28.00 -8.65
C PRO A 714 -11.93 -27.03 -8.47
N HIS A 715 -11.56 -25.79 -8.11
CA HIS A 715 -12.41 -24.61 -8.20
C HIS A 715 -11.96 -23.83 -9.45
N PHE A 716 -12.88 -23.20 -10.18
CA PHE A 716 -12.59 -22.54 -11.46
C PHE A 716 -12.69 -21.00 -11.39
N TYR A 717 -12.65 -20.41 -10.19
CA TYR A 717 -12.96 -19.00 -9.95
C TYR A 717 -11.85 -18.00 -10.38
N SER A 718 -10.63 -18.47 -10.69
CA SER A 718 -9.53 -17.63 -11.22
C SER A 718 -8.38 -18.49 -11.75
N ASP A 719 -8.66 -19.43 -12.67
CA ASP A 719 -7.74 -20.56 -12.89
C ASP A 719 -7.49 -20.98 -14.35
N ASP A 720 -6.63 -20.23 -15.03
CA ASP A 720 -6.10 -20.60 -16.35
C ASP A 720 -5.09 -21.76 -16.28
N ALA A 721 -4.53 -22.06 -15.11
CA ALA A 721 -3.43 -23.01 -14.96
C ALA A 721 -3.92 -24.47 -15.10
N TYR A 722 -5.07 -24.80 -14.52
CA TYR A 722 -5.68 -26.13 -14.69
C TYR A 722 -6.29 -26.34 -16.09
N CYS A 723 -6.60 -25.27 -16.81
CA CYS A 723 -7.30 -25.30 -18.09
C CYS A 723 -6.35 -25.45 -19.30
N GLN A 724 -5.29 -26.25 -19.17
CA GLN A 724 -4.33 -26.50 -20.24
C GLN A 724 -4.39 -27.94 -20.75
N GLY A 725 -4.03 -28.15 -22.02
CA GLY A 725 -3.94 -29.48 -22.63
C GLY A 725 -5.28 -30.23 -22.63
N ALA A 726 -5.35 -31.38 -21.95
CA ALA A 726 -6.56 -32.23 -21.92
C ALA A 726 -7.76 -31.58 -21.20
N ALA A 727 -7.54 -30.47 -20.50
CA ALA A 727 -8.53 -29.73 -19.74
C ALA A 727 -8.84 -28.33 -20.32
N GLU A 728 -8.40 -28.03 -21.54
CA GLU A 728 -8.58 -26.70 -22.18
C GLU A 728 -10.03 -26.21 -22.20
N GLY A 729 -10.99 -27.12 -22.40
CA GLY A 729 -12.41 -26.77 -22.38
C GLY A 729 -13.00 -26.45 -21.00
N LEU A 730 -12.27 -26.66 -19.90
CA LEU A 730 -12.80 -26.44 -18.55
C LEU A 730 -12.81 -24.97 -18.11
N GLY A 731 -12.12 -24.08 -18.82
CA GLY A 731 -12.16 -22.63 -18.50
C GLY A 731 -13.57 -22.07 -18.56
N GLU A 732 -14.43 -22.62 -19.44
CA GLU A 732 -15.85 -22.26 -19.50
C GLU A 732 -16.64 -22.57 -18.20
N LEU A 733 -16.07 -23.34 -17.26
CA LEU A 733 -16.72 -23.66 -15.99
C LEU A 733 -16.62 -22.56 -14.94
N GLU A 734 -15.80 -21.54 -15.16
CA GLU A 734 -15.72 -20.34 -14.31
C GLU A 734 -17.11 -19.69 -14.16
N GLU A 735 -17.81 -19.50 -15.28
CA GLU A 735 -19.18 -18.95 -15.31
C GLU A 735 -20.27 -19.97 -14.93
N ALA A 736 -19.92 -21.25 -14.74
CA ALA A 736 -20.85 -22.35 -14.48
C ALA A 736 -20.81 -22.85 -13.02
N TYR A 737 -20.68 -21.93 -12.06
CA TYR A 737 -20.51 -22.23 -10.62
C TYR A 737 -21.50 -23.28 -10.08
N GLU A 738 -22.80 -23.15 -10.38
CA GLU A 738 -23.81 -24.09 -9.91
C GLU A 738 -23.58 -25.53 -10.37
N LEU A 739 -23.03 -25.73 -11.58
CA LEU A 739 -22.74 -27.05 -12.12
C LEU A 739 -21.61 -27.73 -11.34
N VAL A 740 -20.56 -26.96 -11.04
CA VAL A 740 -19.37 -27.40 -10.30
C VAL A 740 -19.72 -27.72 -8.85
N GLU A 741 -20.44 -26.85 -8.16
CA GLU A 741 -20.86 -27.08 -6.77
C GLU A 741 -21.85 -28.24 -6.63
N SER A 742 -22.74 -28.43 -7.61
CA SER A 742 -23.62 -29.59 -7.65
C SER A 742 -22.83 -30.91 -7.76
N LEU A 743 -21.74 -30.94 -8.55
CA LEU A 743 -20.84 -32.09 -8.62
C LEU A 743 -20.12 -32.31 -7.28
N ARG A 744 -19.58 -31.24 -6.68
CA ARG A 744 -18.89 -31.31 -5.38
C ARG A 744 -19.81 -31.90 -4.31
N GLY A 745 -21.02 -31.38 -4.15
CA GLY A 745 -22.00 -31.91 -3.19
C GLY A 745 -22.37 -33.37 -3.43
N ARG A 746 -22.48 -33.82 -4.70
CA ARG A 746 -22.68 -35.24 -5.04
C ARG A 746 -21.49 -36.10 -4.65
N LEU A 747 -20.28 -35.62 -4.85
CA LEU A 747 -19.09 -36.33 -4.42
C LEU A 747 -19.11 -36.39 -2.89
N GLU A 748 -19.41 -35.29 -2.19
CA GLU A 748 -19.31 -35.18 -0.72
C GLU A 748 -20.25 -36.16 -0.03
N ALA A 749 -21.46 -36.30 -0.57
CA ALA A 749 -22.44 -37.29 -0.13
C ALA A 749 -21.97 -38.76 -0.28
N GLN A 750 -20.96 -39.03 -1.12
CA GLN A 750 -20.36 -40.37 -1.28
C GLN A 750 -19.17 -40.62 -0.34
N SER A 751 -18.67 -39.60 0.35
CA SER A 751 -17.57 -39.74 1.30
C SER A 751 -18.03 -40.43 2.58
N ALA A 752 -17.18 -41.29 3.15
CA ALA A 752 -17.48 -41.95 4.43
C ALA A 752 -17.34 -41.01 5.64
N VAL A 753 -16.59 -39.91 5.47
CA VAL A 753 -16.45 -38.84 6.46
C VAL A 753 -16.60 -37.49 5.77
N GLN A 754 -17.02 -36.45 6.50
CA GLN A 754 -17.10 -35.11 5.94
C GLN A 754 -15.70 -34.62 5.52
N PRO A 755 -15.47 -34.20 4.27
CA PRO A 755 -14.15 -33.77 3.79
C PRO A 755 -13.82 -32.34 4.22
N LEU A 756 -13.78 -32.11 5.55
CA LEU A 756 -13.53 -30.80 6.15
C LEU A 756 -12.05 -30.40 5.99
N HIS A 757 -11.14 -31.22 6.50
CA HIS A 757 -9.71 -31.11 6.21
C HIS A 757 -9.34 -32.15 5.15
N GLY A 758 -8.16 -32.01 4.53
CA GLY A 758 -7.76 -32.94 3.49
C GLY A 758 -6.28 -33.01 3.18
N VAL A 759 -5.84 -34.17 2.73
CA VAL A 759 -4.53 -34.36 2.10
C VAL A 759 -4.74 -34.55 0.60
N ASN A 760 -3.88 -33.93 -0.21
CA ASN A 760 -3.99 -33.92 -1.67
C ASN A 760 -5.38 -33.47 -2.15
N SER A 761 -5.92 -32.45 -1.49
CA SER A 761 -7.22 -31.85 -1.78
C SER A 761 -7.04 -30.46 -2.36
N HIS A 762 -7.85 -30.12 -3.36
CA HIS A 762 -7.96 -28.75 -3.85
C HIS A 762 -8.37 -27.81 -2.71
N VAL A 763 -7.78 -26.63 -2.76
CA VAL A 763 -8.02 -25.50 -1.89
C VAL A 763 -8.83 -24.49 -2.72
N PHE A 764 -9.84 -23.88 -2.14
CA PHE A 764 -10.48 -22.74 -2.78
C PHE A 764 -9.50 -21.56 -2.78
N LYS A 765 -9.41 -20.82 -3.89
CA LYS A 765 -8.57 -19.63 -4.04
C LYS A 765 -9.30 -18.61 -4.90
N GLN A 766 -9.26 -17.34 -4.49
CA GLN A 766 -9.73 -16.19 -5.28
C GLN A 766 -8.66 -15.70 -6.27
N HIS A 767 -7.40 -16.11 -6.09
CA HIS A 767 -6.24 -15.73 -6.90
C HIS A 767 -5.47 -16.97 -7.39
N ASP A 768 -4.14 -16.88 -7.47
CA ASP A 768 -3.24 -17.97 -7.85
C ASP A 768 -3.50 -19.25 -7.04
N THR A 769 -3.38 -20.40 -7.71
CA THR A 769 -3.51 -21.71 -7.04
C THR A 769 -2.41 -21.90 -5.99
N PRO A 770 -2.62 -22.76 -4.96
CA PRO A 770 -1.57 -23.06 -3.98
C PRO A 770 -0.28 -23.59 -4.62
N LEU A 771 -0.43 -24.31 -5.74
CA LEU A 771 0.69 -24.89 -6.49
C LEU A 771 1.45 -23.79 -7.24
N THR A 772 0.74 -22.81 -7.79
CA THR A 772 1.32 -21.61 -8.42
C THR A 772 2.05 -20.75 -7.39
N GLU A 773 1.46 -20.49 -6.22
CA GLU A 773 2.11 -19.75 -5.14
C GLU A 773 3.38 -20.47 -4.65
N ALA A 774 3.30 -21.78 -4.43
CA ALA A 774 4.47 -22.58 -4.07
C ALA A 774 5.54 -22.55 -5.17
N ALA A 775 5.16 -22.65 -6.44
CA ALA A 775 6.09 -22.55 -7.56
C ALA A 775 6.72 -21.16 -7.67
N ASN A 776 5.98 -20.09 -7.39
CA ASN A 776 6.50 -18.71 -7.37
C ASN A 776 7.50 -18.52 -6.23
N ARG A 777 7.20 -19.04 -5.03
CA ARG A 777 8.04 -18.89 -3.83
C ARG A 777 9.26 -19.82 -3.84
N LEU A 778 9.03 -21.11 -4.02
CA LEU A 778 10.05 -22.17 -3.95
C LEU A 778 10.77 -22.39 -5.28
N ARG A 779 10.25 -21.79 -6.36
CA ARG A 779 10.72 -21.88 -7.75
C ARG A 779 10.39 -23.27 -8.33
N GLY A 780 9.84 -23.34 -9.52
CA GLY A 780 9.55 -24.62 -10.18
C GLY A 780 8.30 -24.57 -11.04
N ARG A 781 7.78 -25.75 -11.39
CA ARG A 781 6.53 -25.87 -12.15
C ARG A 781 5.39 -26.23 -11.20
N PRO A 782 4.22 -25.56 -11.26
CA PRO A 782 3.09 -25.85 -10.37
C PRO A 782 2.72 -27.34 -10.32
N GLU A 783 2.75 -28.04 -11.46
CA GLU A 783 2.41 -29.45 -11.56
C GLU A 783 3.39 -30.39 -10.82
N ASP A 784 4.59 -29.94 -10.46
CA ASP A 784 5.55 -30.74 -9.68
C ASP A 784 5.25 -30.69 -8.16
N PHE A 785 4.29 -29.87 -7.74
CA PHE A 785 3.87 -29.69 -6.34
C PHE A 785 2.54 -30.38 -6.04
N MET A 786 2.26 -30.58 -4.75
CA MET A 786 0.99 -31.11 -4.25
C MET A 786 0.61 -30.50 -2.90
N VAL A 787 -0.69 -30.41 -2.62
CA VAL A 787 -1.22 -29.94 -1.33
C VAL A 787 -1.03 -31.03 -0.28
N LEU A 788 0.01 -30.90 0.55
CA LEU A 788 0.38 -31.85 1.58
C LEU A 788 -0.68 -31.95 2.69
N LEU A 789 -1.25 -30.82 3.09
CA LEU A 789 -2.37 -30.77 4.04
C LEU A 789 -3.14 -29.47 3.83
N ARG A 790 -4.46 -29.56 3.83
CA ARG A 790 -5.42 -28.45 3.88
C ARG A 790 -6.19 -28.53 5.19
N VAL A 791 -6.18 -27.47 5.96
CA VAL A 791 -6.86 -27.34 7.25
C VAL A 791 -7.87 -26.20 7.15
N ALA A 792 -9.13 -26.55 6.92
CA ALA A 792 -10.24 -25.59 6.99
C ALA A 792 -10.52 -25.12 8.42
N SER A 793 -11.16 -23.97 8.55
CA SER A 793 -11.76 -23.52 9.81
C SER A 793 -12.71 -24.60 10.36
N ASP A 794 -12.55 -24.94 11.63
CA ASP A 794 -13.26 -26.02 12.30
C ASP A 794 -13.60 -25.65 13.75
N PRO A 795 -14.89 -25.49 14.09
CA PRO A 795 -15.29 -25.09 15.43
C PRO A 795 -15.01 -26.13 16.51
N LYS A 796 -14.73 -27.39 16.17
CA LYS A 796 -14.45 -28.44 17.16
C LYS A 796 -13.10 -28.22 17.87
N PRO A 797 -11.95 -28.23 17.18
CA PRO A 797 -10.69 -27.80 17.77
C PRO A 797 -10.68 -26.29 18.06
N GLY A 798 -11.59 -25.51 17.47
CA GLY A 798 -11.63 -24.06 17.61
C GLY A 798 -10.73 -23.36 16.60
N PHE A 799 -10.50 -23.98 15.43
CA PHE A 799 -9.80 -23.32 14.34
C PHE A 799 -10.71 -22.29 13.68
N CYS A 800 -10.23 -21.06 13.68
CA CYS A 800 -10.81 -19.95 12.94
C CYS A 800 -9.67 -19.32 12.15
N PHE A 801 -9.63 -19.58 10.85
CA PHE A 801 -8.68 -18.95 9.94
C PHE A 801 -9.42 -17.81 9.25
N TRP A 802 -9.37 -16.64 9.88
CA TRP A 802 -10.02 -15.42 9.39
C TRP A 802 -11.52 -15.64 9.15
N ASP A 803 -12.06 -15.27 7.98
CA ASP A 803 -13.48 -15.40 7.66
C ASP A 803 -13.81 -16.79 7.09
N ALA A 804 -13.74 -17.79 7.97
CA ALA A 804 -13.96 -19.21 7.65
C ALA A 804 -13.04 -19.77 6.55
N GLY A 805 -11.83 -19.24 6.48
CA GLY A 805 -10.79 -19.63 5.55
C GLY A 805 -10.14 -20.98 5.86
N GLU A 806 -9.07 -21.26 5.12
CA GLU A 806 -8.29 -22.48 5.21
C GLU A 806 -6.78 -22.24 5.07
N VAL A 807 -6.01 -22.91 5.93
CA VAL A 807 -4.55 -22.98 5.83
C VAL A 807 -4.15 -24.18 5.00
N TYR A 808 -3.16 -24.04 4.13
CA TYR A 808 -2.68 -25.13 3.29
C TYR A 808 -1.15 -25.19 3.25
N PHE A 809 -0.65 -26.41 3.18
CA PHE A 809 0.77 -26.73 3.06
C PHE A 809 1.01 -27.38 1.71
N VAL A 810 2.03 -26.92 0.98
CA VAL A 810 2.36 -27.40 -0.36
C VAL A 810 3.81 -27.88 -0.37
N ILE A 811 4.03 -29.05 -0.95
CA ILE A 811 5.36 -29.68 -1.04
C ILE A 811 5.62 -30.15 -2.47
N HIS A 812 6.89 -30.10 -2.88
CA HIS A 812 7.32 -30.70 -4.15
C HIS A 812 7.24 -32.24 -4.05
N LYS A 813 6.67 -32.90 -5.06
CA LYS A 813 6.41 -34.35 -5.05
C LYS A 813 7.68 -35.19 -4.85
N SER A 814 8.82 -34.77 -5.41
CA SER A 814 10.10 -35.45 -5.17
C SER A 814 10.61 -35.35 -3.72
N ASP A 815 10.31 -34.26 -3.02
CA ASP A 815 10.75 -34.08 -1.63
C ASP A 815 9.87 -34.89 -0.69
N LEU A 816 8.57 -34.96 -0.98
CA LEU A 816 7.67 -35.91 -0.35
C LEU A 816 8.17 -37.36 -0.52
N ALA A 817 8.58 -37.75 -1.73
CA ALA A 817 9.14 -39.07 -1.99
C ALA A 817 10.46 -39.34 -1.21
N LYS A 818 11.25 -38.29 -0.95
CA LYS A 818 12.45 -38.35 -0.10
C LYS A 818 12.14 -38.36 1.39
N GLN A 819 10.91 -38.00 1.77
CA GLN A 819 10.53 -37.66 3.13
C GLN A 819 11.32 -36.47 3.69
N ASP A 820 11.66 -35.51 2.81
CA ASP A 820 12.29 -34.24 3.19
C ASP A 820 11.22 -33.15 3.23
N PHE A 821 10.86 -32.72 4.45
CA PHE A 821 9.82 -31.72 4.69
C PHE A 821 10.41 -30.33 4.98
N SER A 822 11.69 -30.10 4.67
CA SER A 822 12.35 -28.82 4.91
C SER A 822 11.91 -27.70 3.97
N ASN A 823 11.36 -28.04 2.80
CA ASN A 823 10.91 -27.10 1.76
C ASN A 823 9.39 -27.19 1.56
N VAL A 824 8.64 -26.80 2.58
CA VAL A 824 7.17 -26.71 2.51
C VAL A 824 6.78 -25.24 2.39
N HIS A 825 5.95 -24.93 1.40
CA HIS A 825 5.27 -23.65 1.31
C HIS A 825 3.97 -23.72 2.12
N CYS A 826 3.59 -22.62 2.75
CA CYS A 826 2.33 -22.48 3.46
C CYS A 826 1.66 -21.18 3.05
N GLY A 827 0.35 -21.23 2.95
CA GLY A 827 -0.51 -20.09 2.69
C GLY A 827 -1.83 -20.24 3.43
N LEU A 828 -2.59 -19.15 3.46
CA LEU A 828 -3.92 -19.06 4.01
C LEU A 828 -4.79 -18.40 2.95
N GLU A 829 -5.99 -18.95 2.73
CA GLU A 829 -7.03 -18.29 1.96
C GLU A 829 -8.23 -18.07 2.86
N SER A 830 -8.89 -16.93 2.71
CA SER A 830 -10.16 -16.61 3.36
C SER A 830 -11.04 -15.85 2.37
N SER A 831 -12.35 -15.86 2.64
CA SER A 831 -13.38 -15.09 1.94
C SER A 831 -13.02 -13.63 1.74
#